data_AF-A0A8T6CA17-F1
#
_entry.id   AF-A0A8T6CA17-F1
#
_cell.length_a   1.000
_cell.length_b   1.000
_cell.length_c   1.000
_cell.angle_alpha   90.00
_cell.angle_beta   90.00
_cell.angle_gamma   90.00
#
_symmetry.space_group_name_H-M   'P 1'
#
loop_
_entity.id
_entity.type
_entity.pdbx_description
1 polymer ?
#
loop_
_entity_poly.entity_id
_entity_poly.type
_entity_poly.pdbx_seq_one_letter_code
_entity_poly.pdbx_strand_id
1 'polypeptide(L)'
;MDCRTHHRLLQPGSPADPSLWSGRRCGQAAGPAGSLQDPEVPRRGVALPNRLRPRCSRCPSNSPAGFRDADPRRHRSRPPHANPANWRIGPIRRHPGPHRHLSEVAPVFGLAFRFPTGRYHATPWGRNVNEADVAWPPEPWRILRALVACYWRKGDREHWSENDLARLIDTLAEDLPVFHLPDGAIHSHTRHYMPIRKGKSESKTLVFDAFLHLPDGAEVQVLWQDITLAGNLLDLAKDLASGIGYLGRAESWTECRVLTEAGCEPNCGPAALGFEGEPFRLLVPRSASAYQLERTRLITRETARIQASATSKKPPTGRALQTKLDRSFRAKGKGGADTLPRRLMDALSLDTADLQNRKWSQPPAAYEAIYLRATTVRPGVLPRSLGRPRNANSKPEPPTVARYLLAGRPRPRIEDAIKIGEVMRAAAMSKFGWGIDEATGKRHPLAPWQISGRDRDGRPVHDPGHPAAFWLPEDADDDGWIDHVTVFIASGMDEEVRFGLDRVTRIWLTPRVEGGNLSNDAKVDEWRLALEGFGHPQDFDGSSRVLAASRRWRSITPFLASGHLKKHGYAGELRRLLKRRGIATEDVTVKELSEVSVSGTPRRALNFYRFRSRGREAQHDSQGSLLEIEFPRVVRGPLALGYASHFGLGMFGSEVG
;
A
#
# COMPACT_ATOMS: atom_id res chain seq x y z
N MET A 1 5.72 5.08 -52.67
CA MET A 1 5.07 5.53 -53.91
C MET A 1 3.89 4.60 -54.15
N ASP A 2 2.64 5.05 -54.15
CA ASP A 2 2.14 6.36 -53.72
C ASP A 2 0.75 6.18 -53.08
N CYS A 3 0.52 6.76 -51.89
CA CYS A 3 -0.72 6.55 -51.14
C CYS A 3 -1.64 7.76 -51.26
N ARG A 4 -2.84 7.59 -51.81
CA ARG A 4 -3.88 8.64 -51.79
C ARG A 4 -5.14 8.20 -51.06
N THR A 5 -5.44 8.98 -50.04
CA THR A 5 -6.57 8.90 -49.11
C THR A 5 -7.91 9.09 -49.83
N HIS A 6 -8.95 8.41 -49.34
CA HIS A 6 -10.31 8.94 -49.41
C HIS A 6 -11.06 8.68 -48.09
N HIS A 7 -11.35 9.76 -47.36
CA HIS A 7 -12.35 9.73 -46.30
C HIS A 7 -13.76 9.68 -46.90
N ARG A 8 -14.68 8.97 -46.25
CA ARG A 8 -16.11 9.29 -46.28
C ARG A 8 -16.67 9.30 -44.86
N LEU A 9 -17.54 10.26 -44.61
CA LEU A 9 -18.24 10.45 -43.34
C LEU A 9 -19.46 9.52 -43.28
N LEU A 10 -19.82 9.10 -42.07
CA LEU A 10 -21.13 8.52 -41.75
C LEU A 10 -21.69 9.25 -40.53
N GLN A 11 -22.98 9.56 -40.58
CA GLN A 11 -23.77 10.09 -39.46
C GLN A 11 -24.84 9.05 -39.03
N PRO A 12 -25.37 9.14 -37.80
CA PRO A 12 -25.94 7.98 -37.12
C PRO A 12 -27.41 7.69 -37.46
N GLY A 13 -27.77 6.40 -37.42
CA GLY A 13 -29.15 5.92 -37.33
C GLY A 13 -29.39 5.19 -36.00
N SER A 14 -30.61 5.24 -35.48
CA SER A 14 -31.02 4.68 -34.18
C SER A 14 -32.55 4.62 -34.09
N PRO A 15 -33.15 3.72 -33.28
CA PRO A 15 -32.75 2.34 -32.93
C PRO A 15 -33.79 1.32 -33.46
N ALA A 16 -33.52 0.01 -33.28
CA ALA A 16 -34.47 -1.07 -33.59
C ALA A 16 -34.82 -1.89 -32.34
N ASP A 17 -36.08 -2.34 -32.26
CA ASP A 17 -36.73 -2.90 -31.06
C ASP A 17 -36.50 -4.43 -30.91
N PRO A 18 -36.28 -4.98 -29.70
CA PRO A 18 -35.85 -6.38 -29.53
C PRO A 18 -37.03 -7.33 -29.33
N SER A 19 -37.47 -7.99 -30.41
CA SER A 19 -38.35 -9.16 -30.34
C SER A 19 -37.91 -10.26 -31.32
N LEU A 20 -38.42 -11.49 -31.09
CA LEU A 20 -37.97 -12.74 -31.70
C LEU A 20 -36.55 -13.19 -31.30
N TRP A 21 -36.47 -14.28 -30.51
CA TRP A 21 -35.68 -15.48 -30.82
C TRP A 21 -36.03 -16.54 -29.76
N SER A 22 -36.97 -17.42 -30.08
CA SER A 22 -37.56 -18.39 -29.15
C SER A 22 -37.46 -19.82 -29.66
N GLY A 23 -37.06 -20.75 -28.79
CA GLY A 23 -37.42 -22.15 -28.92
C GLY A 23 -36.36 -23.11 -29.50
N ARG A 24 -35.53 -23.65 -28.59
CA ARG A 24 -35.71 -25.07 -28.21
C ARG A 24 -35.10 -25.39 -26.85
N ARG A 25 -35.80 -26.22 -26.06
CA ARG A 25 -35.33 -26.83 -24.81
C ARG A 25 -35.65 -28.33 -24.86
N CYS A 26 -34.74 -29.17 -24.40
CA CYS A 26 -34.98 -30.52 -23.87
C CYS A 26 -33.71 -30.95 -23.11
N GLY A 27 -33.77 -31.48 -21.89
CA GLY A 27 -34.91 -31.66 -20.99
C GLY A 27 -34.45 -31.89 -19.54
N GLN A 28 -35.36 -31.77 -18.58
CA GLN A 28 -35.11 -32.05 -17.15
C GLN A 28 -36.32 -32.79 -16.53
N ALA A 29 -36.02 -33.75 -15.64
CA ALA A 29 -36.89 -34.31 -14.60
C ALA A 29 -35.95 -34.67 -13.42
N ALA A 30 -36.17 -34.34 -12.14
CA ALA A 30 -37.35 -34.54 -11.27
C ALA A 30 -37.65 -36.04 -11.04
N GLY A 31 -37.64 -36.63 -9.83
CA GLY A 31 -37.35 -36.19 -8.44
C GLY A 31 -37.47 -37.45 -7.54
N PRO A 32 -37.84 -37.40 -6.23
CA PRO A 32 -37.72 -36.35 -5.21
C PRO A 32 -37.21 -36.89 -3.83
N ALA A 33 -37.28 -36.05 -2.77
CA ALA A 33 -37.37 -36.38 -1.33
C ALA A 33 -36.19 -37.04 -0.56
N GLY A 34 -36.01 -36.61 0.70
CA GLY A 34 -35.05 -37.15 1.66
C GLY A 34 -34.71 -36.15 2.79
N SER A 35 -35.35 -36.27 3.95
CA SER A 35 -35.29 -35.29 5.06
C SER A 35 -34.46 -35.76 6.27
N LEU A 36 -33.78 -34.82 6.96
CA LEU A 36 -33.43 -34.82 8.41
C LEU A 36 -32.71 -33.47 8.70
N GLN A 37 -33.37 -32.51 9.35
CA GLN A 37 -33.25 -32.16 10.77
C GLN A 37 -31.93 -31.45 11.19
N ASP A 38 -32.00 -30.13 11.35
CA ASP A 38 -31.16 -29.32 12.26
C ASP A 38 -31.97 -29.01 13.54
N PRO A 39 -31.36 -28.94 14.74
CA PRO A 39 -32.06 -28.73 16.01
C PRO A 39 -32.40 -27.26 16.29
N GLU A 40 -33.52 -27.03 16.97
CA GLU A 40 -34.03 -25.69 17.33
C GLU A 40 -33.30 -25.06 18.54
N VAL A 41 -33.27 -23.72 18.58
CA VAL A 41 -33.08 -22.93 19.81
C VAL A 41 -34.14 -21.81 19.82
N PRO A 42 -35.12 -21.84 20.75
CA PRO A 42 -36.30 -20.98 20.68
C PRO A 42 -36.05 -19.53 21.18
N ARG A 43 -36.88 -18.60 20.68
CA ARG A 43 -36.97 -17.19 21.16
C ARG A 43 -38.38 -16.88 21.66
N ARG A 44 -38.47 -16.25 22.84
CA ARG A 44 -39.54 -15.35 23.41
C ARG A 44 -39.27 -15.21 24.92
N GLY A 45 -39.65 -14.16 25.65
CA GLY A 45 -40.20 -12.86 25.24
C GLY A 45 -40.62 -11.99 26.45
N VAL A 46 -40.05 -10.80 26.56
CA VAL A 46 -40.43 -9.58 27.35
C VAL A 46 -41.44 -9.71 28.51
N ALA A 47 -41.01 -9.35 29.75
CA ALA A 47 -41.82 -8.67 30.77
C ALA A 47 -40.97 -7.96 31.85
N LEU A 48 -41.53 -6.91 32.47
CA LEU A 48 -41.09 -6.17 33.68
C LEU A 48 -42.14 -6.42 34.82
N PRO A 49 -41.99 -6.01 36.12
CA PRO A 49 -41.21 -4.87 36.65
C PRO A 49 -40.55 -5.02 38.06
N ASN A 50 -39.94 -3.91 38.52
CA ASN A 50 -39.59 -3.47 39.89
C ASN A 50 -40.06 -4.28 41.13
N ARG A 51 -39.16 -4.51 42.12
CA ARG A 51 -39.09 -3.77 43.41
C ARG A 51 -38.03 -4.24 44.44
N LEU A 52 -37.43 -3.26 45.13
CA LEU A 52 -36.96 -3.22 46.54
C LEU A 52 -35.79 -4.10 47.08
N ARG A 53 -35.11 -3.54 48.11
CA ARG A 53 -34.03 -4.12 48.96
C ARG A 53 -34.62 -4.66 50.28
N PRO A 54 -33.88 -5.44 51.11
CA PRO A 54 -33.05 -4.83 52.19
C PRO A 54 -31.73 -5.59 52.55
N ARG A 55 -31.11 -5.24 53.69
CA ARG A 55 -29.76 -5.63 54.17
C ARG A 55 -29.77 -6.70 55.28
N CYS A 56 -28.71 -7.52 55.39
CA CYS A 56 -27.99 -7.89 56.64
C CYS A 56 -26.70 -8.68 56.27
N SER A 57 -25.49 -8.64 56.87
CA SER A 57 -24.82 -7.87 57.95
C SER A 57 -24.65 -8.51 59.36
N ARG A 58 -23.45 -8.31 59.95
CA ARG A 58 -22.87 -8.81 61.24
C ARG A 58 -22.44 -10.30 61.24
N CYS A 59 -21.35 -10.80 61.86
CA CYS A 59 -20.14 -10.34 62.63
C CYS A 59 -19.96 -11.19 63.93
N PRO A 60 -18.82 -11.19 64.67
CA PRO A 60 -17.40 -11.01 64.32
C PRO A 60 -16.43 -11.95 65.15
N SER A 61 -15.20 -11.48 65.43
CA SER A 61 -14.14 -11.95 66.38
C SER A 61 -13.07 -12.90 65.82
N ASN A 62 -11.78 -12.85 66.22
CA ASN A 62 -11.09 -11.90 67.11
C ASN A 62 -9.58 -11.76 66.74
N SER A 63 -8.91 -10.70 67.20
CA SER A 63 -7.42 -10.53 67.16
C SER A 63 -6.77 -10.96 68.48
N PRO A 64 -5.43 -11.09 68.58
CA PRO A 64 -4.58 -9.94 68.94
C PRO A 64 -3.21 -9.93 68.20
N ALA A 65 -2.23 -9.14 68.69
CA ALA A 65 -0.99 -8.78 67.96
C ALA A 65 0.31 -8.90 68.79
N GLY A 66 1.46 -8.87 68.10
CA GLY A 66 2.82 -8.78 68.65
C GLY A 66 3.84 -9.68 67.91
N PHE A 67 5.17 -9.44 67.92
CA PHE A 67 5.93 -8.27 68.38
C PHE A 67 7.38 -8.36 67.83
N ARG A 68 7.94 -7.24 67.30
CA ARG A 68 9.37 -6.87 67.18
C ARG A 68 10.45 -7.71 66.41
N ASP A 69 11.41 -6.92 65.90
CA ASP A 69 12.87 -7.11 65.70
C ASP A 69 13.53 -8.04 64.63
N ALA A 70 14.54 -7.44 63.97
CA ALA A 70 15.77 -7.97 63.37
C ALA A 70 15.84 -8.63 61.95
N ASP A 71 16.65 -7.96 61.10
CA ASP A 71 17.38 -8.39 59.88
C ASP A 71 18.48 -9.46 60.24
N PRO A 72 19.19 -10.21 59.33
CA PRO A 72 19.30 -10.02 57.88
C PRO A 72 19.45 -11.28 56.93
N ARG A 73 19.45 -11.00 55.61
CA ARG A 73 19.96 -11.81 54.46
C ARG A 73 19.20 -13.09 54.01
N ARG A 74 18.69 -13.08 52.76
CA ARG A 74 19.31 -13.77 51.58
C ARG A 74 18.59 -13.50 50.24
N HIS A 75 19.34 -13.66 49.15
CA HIS A 75 18.98 -13.30 47.77
C HIS A 75 17.74 -13.98 47.17
N ARG A 76 17.09 -13.28 46.22
CA ARG A 76 16.89 -13.78 44.84
C ARG A 76 16.77 -12.63 43.83
N SER A 77 17.73 -12.55 42.92
CA SER A 77 17.84 -11.50 41.89
C SER A 77 16.91 -11.76 40.69
N ARG A 78 16.36 -10.70 40.08
CA ARG A 78 15.81 -10.75 38.71
C ARG A 78 16.92 -10.40 37.69
N PRO A 79 16.98 -11.05 36.52
CA PRO A 79 17.88 -10.63 35.44
C PRO A 79 17.39 -9.33 34.76
N PRO A 80 18.29 -8.45 34.28
CA PRO A 80 17.93 -7.18 33.65
C PRO A 80 17.67 -7.30 32.14
N HIS A 81 17.05 -6.25 31.57
CA HIS A 81 16.89 -6.12 30.12
C HIS A 81 18.23 -5.80 29.42
N ALA A 82 18.45 -6.37 28.24
CA ALA A 82 19.60 -6.08 27.39
C ALA A 82 19.31 -4.96 26.38
N ASN A 83 20.30 -4.11 26.12
CA ASN A 83 20.23 -2.92 25.26
C ASN A 83 20.64 -3.26 23.81
N PRO A 84 19.86 -2.93 22.76
CA PRO A 84 20.19 -3.23 21.35
C PRO A 84 21.29 -2.29 20.79
N ALA A 85 22.48 -2.35 21.37
CA ALA A 85 23.61 -1.46 21.04
C ALA A 85 24.98 -2.17 21.12
N ASN A 86 25.09 -3.40 20.62
CA ASN A 86 26.41 -4.03 20.36
C ASN A 86 26.31 -5.25 19.41
N TRP A 87 26.35 -5.00 18.10
CA TRP A 87 26.69 -6.01 17.08
C TRP A 87 27.94 -5.57 16.32
N ARG A 88 29.10 -5.57 17.01
CA ARG A 88 30.40 -5.45 16.35
C ARG A 88 30.73 -6.79 15.67
N ILE A 89 30.32 -6.93 14.42
CA ILE A 89 30.79 -8.01 13.56
C ILE A 89 32.31 -7.83 13.36
N GLY A 90 33.10 -8.84 13.73
CA GLY A 90 34.55 -8.80 13.54
C GLY A 90 34.95 -8.84 12.06
N PRO A 91 36.14 -8.36 11.68
CA PRO A 91 36.56 -8.34 10.29
C PRO A 91 36.72 -9.76 9.74
N ILE A 92 35.78 -10.18 8.89
CA ILE A 92 35.87 -11.43 8.14
C ILE A 92 37.07 -11.33 7.20
N ARG A 93 38.07 -12.20 7.40
CA ARG A 93 39.25 -12.26 6.54
C ARG A 93 38.83 -12.66 5.12
N ARG A 94 38.99 -11.74 4.17
CA ARG A 94 38.85 -12.02 2.74
C ARG A 94 39.95 -12.99 2.31
N HIS A 95 39.59 -14.24 2.05
CA HIS A 95 40.39 -15.11 1.19
C HIS A 95 39.94 -14.88 -0.26
N PRO A 96 40.82 -14.42 -1.17
CA PRO A 96 40.48 -14.37 -2.58
C PRO A 96 40.38 -15.80 -3.12
N GLY A 97 39.15 -16.24 -3.40
CA GLY A 97 38.94 -17.42 -4.25
C GLY A 97 39.50 -17.18 -5.64
N PRO A 98 39.91 -18.23 -6.39
CA PRO A 98 40.55 -18.05 -7.68
C PRO A 98 39.60 -17.38 -8.68
N HIS A 99 40.05 -16.29 -9.28
CA HIS A 99 39.36 -15.66 -10.40
C HIS A 99 39.34 -16.64 -11.58
N ARG A 100 38.18 -17.29 -11.82
CA ARG A 100 37.92 -17.97 -13.08
C ARG A 100 37.81 -16.93 -14.19
N HIS A 101 38.86 -16.80 -14.98
CA HIS A 101 38.71 -16.32 -16.35
C HIS A 101 37.80 -17.29 -17.09
N LEU A 102 36.62 -16.83 -17.51
CA LEU A 102 35.71 -17.53 -18.39
C LEU A 102 35.30 -16.57 -19.50
N SER A 103 35.86 -16.81 -20.69
CA SER A 103 35.42 -16.21 -21.94
C SER A 103 34.55 -17.20 -22.72
N GLU A 104 33.71 -17.94 -22.00
CA GLU A 104 32.66 -18.81 -22.53
C GLU A 104 31.36 -18.32 -21.89
N VAL A 105 30.36 -18.01 -22.72
CA VAL A 105 29.03 -17.62 -22.24
C VAL A 105 28.36 -18.88 -21.69
N ALA A 106 27.96 -18.85 -20.41
CA ALA A 106 27.24 -19.97 -19.79
C ALA A 106 25.94 -20.28 -20.56
N PRO A 107 25.56 -21.55 -20.72
CA PRO A 107 24.39 -21.93 -21.52
C PRO A 107 23.09 -21.58 -20.79
N VAL A 108 22.43 -20.51 -21.23
CA VAL A 108 21.20 -19.98 -20.60
C VAL A 108 19.96 -20.38 -21.39
N PHE A 109 19.08 -21.18 -20.77
CA PHE A 109 17.67 -21.22 -21.13
C PHE A 109 16.88 -20.20 -20.30
N GLY A 110 15.89 -19.54 -20.89
CA GLY A 110 14.99 -18.70 -20.13
C GLY A 110 13.62 -18.49 -20.76
N LEU A 111 12.75 -17.86 -19.99
CA LEU A 111 11.42 -17.39 -20.38
C LEU A 111 11.30 -15.90 -20.08
N ALA A 112 10.92 -15.13 -21.10
CA ALA A 112 10.67 -13.70 -21.02
C ALA A 112 9.16 -13.44 -21.09
N PHE A 113 8.60 -12.80 -20.06
CA PHE A 113 7.19 -12.46 -19.94
C PHE A 113 6.99 -10.94 -20.05
N ARG A 114 6.34 -10.48 -21.12
CA ARG A 114 5.81 -9.10 -21.23
C ARG A 114 4.36 -9.08 -20.74
N PHE A 115 3.92 -7.99 -20.11
CA PHE A 115 2.54 -7.83 -19.62
C PHE A 115 1.86 -6.63 -20.31
N PRO A 116 1.12 -6.82 -21.43
CA PRO A 116 0.60 -5.71 -22.25
C PRO A 116 -0.40 -4.79 -21.56
N THR A 117 -0.97 -5.21 -20.44
CA THR A 117 -1.87 -4.39 -19.60
C THR A 117 -1.13 -3.55 -18.56
N GLY A 118 0.20 -3.69 -18.46
CA GLY A 118 1.02 -3.14 -17.38
C GLY A 118 0.73 -3.76 -16.00
N ARG A 119 -0.01 -4.88 -15.92
CA ARG A 119 -0.48 -5.46 -14.65
C ARG A 119 -0.19 -6.94 -14.50
N TYR A 120 0.26 -7.31 -13.30
CA TYR A 120 0.46 -8.68 -12.87
C TYR A 120 -0.30 -8.96 -11.55
N HIS A 121 -1.38 -9.73 -11.64
CA HIS A 121 -2.22 -10.21 -10.55
C HIS A 121 -1.87 -11.69 -10.22
N ALA A 122 -1.28 -11.96 -9.06
CA ALA A 122 -1.04 -13.33 -8.59
C ALA A 122 -1.07 -13.43 -7.07
N THR A 123 -2.01 -14.18 -6.50
CA THR A 123 -2.07 -14.41 -5.05
C THR A 123 -1.01 -15.45 -4.63
N PRO A 124 -0.13 -15.17 -3.66
CA PRO A 124 0.88 -16.12 -3.17
C PRO A 124 0.28 -17.43 -2.64
N TRP A 125 1.05 -18.52 -2.70
CA TRP A 125 0.60 -19.77 -2.08
C TRP A 125 0.33 -19.60 -0.58
N GLY A 126 -0.73 -20.25 -0.10
CA GLY A 126 -1.12 -20.24 1.31
C GLY A 126 -1.82 -18.95 1.79
N ARG A 127 -1.88 -17.89 0.98
CA ARG A 127 -2.52 -16.61 1.33
C ARG A 127 -3.92 -16.48 0.71
N ASN A 128 -4.79 -15.71 1.36
CA ASN A 128 -6.10 -15.33 0.81
C ASN A 128 -5.98 -14.10 -0.10
N VAL A 129 -6.82 -14.02 -1.14
CA VAL A 129 -6.88 -12.86 -2.05
C VAL A 129 -7.12 -11.54 -1.28
N ASN A 130 -7.91 -11.60 -0.20
CA ASN A 130 -8.23 -10.44 0.64
C ASN A 130 -7.10 -10.00 1.59
N GLU A 131 -5.95 -10.68 1.61
CA GLU A 131 -4.74 -10.17 2.27
C GLU A 131 -4.04 -9.09 1.44
N ALA A 132 -4.47 -8.89 0.18
CA ALA A 132 -3.96 -7.88 -0.74
C ALA A 132 -2.44 -7.95 -0.98
N ASP A 133 -1.90 -9.17 -1.08
CA ASP A 133 -0.50 -9.47 -1.35
C ASP A 133 -0.30 -10.10 -2.74
N VAL A 134 0.88 -9.93 -3.34
CA VAL A 134 1.19 -10.34 -4.73
C VAL A 134 2.47 -11.17 -4.80
N ALA A 135 2.39 -12.32 -5.46
CA ALA A 135 3.46 -13.31 -5.61
C ALA A 135 4.56 -12.82 -6.56
N TRP A 136 5.53 -12.06 -6.05
CA TRP A 136 6.58 -11.41 -6.83
C TRP A 136 8.00 -11.67 -6.31
N PRO A 137 8.95 -12.09 -7.18
CA PRO A 137 8.75 -12.55 -8.56
C PRO A 137 7.75 -13.71 -8.69
N PRO A 138 7.28 -14.01 -9.92
CA PRO A 138 6.39 -15.14 -10.15
C PRO A 138 7.03 -16.45 -9.66
N GLU A 139 6.33 -17.17 -8.78
CA GLU A 139 6.80 -18.43 -8.19
C GLU A 139 7.21 -19.43 -9.29
N PRO A 140 8.42 -20.03 -9.26
CA PRO A 140 8.82 -21.07 -10.22
C PRO A 140 7.82 -22.24 -10.30
N TRP A 141 7.19 -22.59 -9.18
CA TRP A 141 6.07 -23.55 -9.15
C TRP A 141 4.91 -23.12 -10.07
N ARG A 142 4.58 -21.83 -10.09
CA ARG A 142 3.50 -21.25 -10.93
C ARG A 142 3.89 -21.18 -12.41
N ILE A 143 5.16 -20.94 -12.71
CA ILE A 143 5.69 -20.90 -14.08
C ILE A 143 5.65 -22.31 -14.71
N LEU A 144 6.15 -23.34 -14.03
CA LEU A 144 6.06 -24.71 -14.54
C LEU A 144 4.59 -25.18 -14.69
N ARG A 145 3.71 -24.79 -13.76
CA ARG A 145 2.26 -25.03 -13.91
C ARG A 145 1.63 -24.30 -15.10
N ALA A 146 2.15 -23.14 -15.50
CA ALA A 146 1.68 -22.45 -16.70
C ALA A 146 2.05 -23.20 -17.98
N LEU A 147 3.26 -23.74 -18.08
CA LEU A 147 3.68 -24.63 -19.20
C LEU A 147 2.80 -25.89 -19.28
N VAL A 148 2.61 -26.59 -18.16
CA VAL A 148 1.73 -27.78 -18.09
C VAL A 148 0.28 -27.44 -18.47
N ALA A 149 -0.26 -26.34 -17.95
CA ALA A 149 -1.62 -25.90 -18.30
C ALA A 149 -1.76 -25.45 -19.76
N CYS A 150 -0.69 -24.93 -20.36
CA CYS A 150 -0.64 -24.57 -21.77
C CYS A 150 -0.69 -25.81 -22.67
N TYR A 151 0.16 -26.81 -22.40
CA TYR A 151 0.17 -28.09 -23.12
C TYR A 151 -1.22 -28.74 -23.16
N TRP A 152 -1.89 -28.84 -22.00
CA TRP A 152 -3.21 -29.47 -21.91
C TRP A 152 -4.36 -28.67 -22.53
N ARG A 153 -4.19 -27.37 -22.80
CA ARG A 153 -5.26 -26.48 -23.30
C ARG A 153 -5.04 -25.96 -24.73
N LYS A 154 -3.80 -25.95 -25.21
CA LYS A 154 -3.38 -25.27 -26.44
C LYS A 154 -2.26 -25.98 -27.22
N GLY A 155 -1.39 -26.73 -26.54
CA GLY A 155 -0.25 -27.37 -27.19
C GLY A 155 -0.69 -28.45 -28.18
N ASP A 156 0.10 -28.63 -29.25
CA ASP A 156 -0.12 -29.69 -30.21
C ASP A 156 0.25 -31.05 -29.59
N ARG A 157 -0.76 -31.85 -29.24
CA ARG A 157 -0.62 -33.18 -28.63
C ARG A 157 -0.57 -34.31 -29.65
N GLU A 158 -0.57 -33.99 -30.95
CA GLU A 158 -0.24 -34.93 -32.03
C GLU A 158 1.25 -34.82 -32.37
N HIS A 159 1.82 -33.60 -32.32
CA HIS A 159 3.24 -33.34 -32.47
C HIS A 159 4.07 -33.63 -31.21
N TRP A 160 3.59 -33.23 -30.03
CA TRP A 160 4.31 -33.37 -28.75
C TRP A 160 3.70 -34.44 -27.85
N SER A 161 4.54 -35.31 -27.28
CA SER A 161 4.08 -36.34 -26.34
C SER A 161 4.09 -35.89 -24.88
N GLU A 162 3.30 -36.55 -24.03
CA GLU A 162 3.35 -36.36 -22.57
C GLU A 162 4.75 -36.65 -21.98
N ASN A 163 5.57 -37.45 -22.67
CA ASN A 163 6.94 -37.72 -22.24
C ASN A 163 7.89 -36.56 -22.59
N ASP A 164 7.58 -35.75 -23.61
CA ASP A 164 8.34 -34.54 -23.92
C ASP A 164 8.04 -33.44 -22.89
N LEU A 165 6.76 -33.23 -22.54
CA LEU A 165 6.40 -32.35 -21.43
C LEU A 165 7.01 -32.83 -20.11
N ALA A 166 6.95 -34.15 -19.81
CA ALA A 166 7.54 -34.69 -18.59
C ALA A 166 9.05 -34.40 -18.53
N ARG A 167 9.79 -34.64 -19.63
CA ARG A 167 11.22 -34.31 -19.72
C ARG A 167 11.50 -32.81 -19.53
N LEU A 168 10.76 -31.94 -20.23
CA LEU A 168 10.92 -30.49 -20.11
C LEU A 168 10.70 -30.01 -18.66
N ILE A 169 9.65 -30.52 -18.00
CA ILE A 169 9.30 -30.17 -16.63
C ILE A 169 10.28 -30.74 -15.61
N ASP A 170 10.75 -31.98 -15.79
CA ASP A 170 11.75 -32.59 -14.93
C ASP A 170 13.08 -31.82 -15.06
N THR A 171 13.54 -31.49 -16.28
CA THR A 171 14.74 -30.68 -16.53
C THR A 171 14.66 -29.29 -15.88
N LEU A 172 13.60 -28.53 -16.12
CA LEU A 172 13.43 -27.18 -15.55
C LEU A 172 13.17 -27.16 -14.03
N ALA A 173 13.12 -28.33 -13.39
CA ALA A 173 12.97 -28.48 -11.94
C ALA A 173 14.22 -29.02 -11.22
N GLU A 174 15.26 -29.46 -11.94
CA GLU A 174 16.55 -29.80 -11.31
C GLU A 174 17.22 -28.52 -10.75
N ASP A 175 17.20 -27.40 -11.49
CA ASP A 175 17.75 -26.10 -11.05
C ASP A 175 16.70 -25.03 -10.72
N LEU A 176 17.10 -24.10 -9.86
CA LEU A 176 16.31 -22.92 -9.48
C LEU A 176 16.63 -21.73 -10.41
N PRO A 177 15.63 -21.11 -11.06
CA PRO A 177 15.89 -19.96 -11.92
C PRO A 177 16.28 -18.72 -11.13
N VAL A 178 17.14 -17.90 -11.72
CA VAL A 178 17.32 -16.49 -11.37
C VAL A 178 16.39 -15.63 -12.21
N PHE A 179 16.25 -14.35 -11.84
CA PHE A 179 15.30 -13.43 -12.46
C PHE A 179 15.96 -12.09 -12.79
N HIS A 180 15.59 -11.53 -13.94
CA HIS A 180 15.68 -10.09 -14.18
C HIS A 180 14.27 -9.49 -14.04
N LEU A 181 14.08 -8.65 -13.03
CA LEU A 181 12.81 -8.00 -12.69
C LEU A 181 12.87 -6.52 -13.05
N PRO A 182 11.83 -5.96 -13.71
CA PRO A 182 11.84 -4.56 -14.10
C PRO A 182 11.86 -3.61 -12.89
N ASP A 183 12.67 -2.58 -12.99
CA ASP A 183 12.67 -1.46 -12.04
C ASP A 183 11.33 -0.74 -12.00
N GLY A 184 10.95 -0.19 -10.85
CA GLY A 184 9.73 0.61 -10.72
C GLY A 184 8.43 -0.20 -10.77
N ALA A 185 8.47 -1.51 -10.52
CA ALA A 185 7.27 -2.31 -10.27
C ALA A 185 6.60 -1.87 -8.94
N ILE A 186 5.38 -1.33 -9.02
CA ILE A 186 4.64 -0.73 -7.88
C ILE A 186 3.54 -1.66 -7.41
N HIS A 187 3.54 -2.01 -6.12
CA HIS A 187 2.46 -2.80 -5.51
C HIS A 187 1.19 -1.96 -5.31
N SER A 188 0.07 -2.41 -5.88
CA SER A 188 -1.22 -1.70 -5.86
C SER A 188 -2.40 -2.65 -5.58
N HIS A 189 -3.56 -2.08 -5.28
CA HIS A 189 -4.82 -2.83 -5.19
C HIS A 189 -6.04 -1.95 -5.45
N THR A 190 -7.09 -2.52 -6.02
CA THR A 190 -8.44 -1.94 -6.00
C THR A 190 -9.27 -2.51 -4.83
N ARG A 191 -10.34 -1.80 -4.45
CA ARG A 191 -11.19 -2.13 -3.29
C ARG A 191 -12.66 -2.14 -3.70
N HIS A 192 -13.29 -3.30 -3.60
CA HIS A 192 -14.66 -3.53 -4.07
C HIS A 192 -15.59 -3.89 -2.91
N TYR A 193 -16.73 -3.23 -2.80
CA TYR A 193 -17.74 -3.55 -1.79
C TYR A 193 -18.79 -4.50 -2.39
N MET A 194 -18.43 -5.77 -2.53
CA MET A 194 -19.24 -6.80 -3.18
C MET A 194 -20.51 -7.11 -2.39
N PRO A 195 -21.69 -7.19 -3.04
CA PRO A 195 -22.94 -7.50 -2.35
C PRO A 195 -23.07 -9.00 -2.06
N ILE A 196 -23.16 -9.38 -0.78
CA ILE A 196 -23.50 -10.73 -0.36
C ILE A 196 -24.98 -10.74 0.04
N ARG A 197 -25.80 -11.45 -0.75
CA ARG A 197 -27.21 -11.70 -0.45
C ARG A 197 -27.37 -12.92 0.44
N LYS A 198 -27.98 -12.73 1.61
CA LYS A 198 -28.42 -13.81 2.53
C LYS A 198 -29.93 -13.72 2.69
N GLY A 199 -30.65 -14.51 1.89
CA GLY A 199 -32.11 -14.42 1.79
C GLY A 199 -32.55 -13.04 1.31
N LYS A 200 -33.41 -12.36 2.08
CA LYS A 200 -33.89 -11.00 1.78
C LYS A 200 -32.93 -9.87 2.23
N SER A 201 -31.79 -10.18 2.85
CA SER A 201 -30.82 -9.19 3.31
C SER A 201 -29.60 -9.12 2.38
N GLU A 202 -29.14 -7.92 2.05
CA GLU A 202 -27.93 -7.68 1.27
C GLU A 202 -26.89 -6.94 2.13
N SER A 203 -25.79 -7.62 2.44
CA SER A 203 -24.66 -7.07 3.20
C SER A 203 -23.45 -6.89 2.29
N LYS A 204 -22.81 -5.74 2.32
CA LYS A 204 -21.61 -5.49 1.50
C LYS A 204 -20.34 -5.97 2.22
N THR A 205 -19.51 -6.74 1.52
CA THR A 205 -18.21 -7.21 2.01
C THR A 205 -17.10 -6.56 1.20
N LEU A 206 -16.09 -6.02 1.89
CA LEU A 206 -14.90 -5.48 1.24
C LEU A 206 -14.05 -6.64 0.69
N VAL A 207 -13.77 -6.57 -0.61
CA VAL A 207 -12.88 -7.47 -1.34
C VAL A 207 -11.71 -6.65 -1.89
N PHE A 208 -10.50 -7.19 -1.77
CA PHE A 208 -9.30 -6.61 -2.39
C PHE A 208 -8.97 -7.31 -3.70
N ASP A 209 -8.56 -6.53 -4.69
CA ASP A 209 -7.94 -7.04 -5.92
C ASP A 209 -6.56 -6.41 -6.04
N ALA A 210 -5.53 -7.18 -5.66
CA ALA A 210 -4.13 -6.74 -5.63
C ALA A 210 -3.35 -7.18 -6.88
N PHE A 211 -2.44 -6.30 -7.31
CA PHE A 211 -1.61 -6.47 -8.49
C PHE A 211 -0.33 -5.61 -8.39
N LEU A 212 0.70 -6.01 -9.13
CA LEU A 212 1.81 -5.11 -9.46
C LEU A 212 1.47 -4.33 -10.72
N HIS A 213 1.69 -3.03 -10.68
CA HIS A 213 1.81 -2.19 -11.86
C HIS A 213 3.28 -2.23 -12.32
N LEU A 214 3.52 -2.63 -13.56
CA LEU A 214 4.85 -2.66 -14.18
C LEU A 214 5.01 -1.43 -15.10
N PRO A 215 6.24 -1.00 -15.45
CA PRO A 215 6.44 0.02 -16.48
C PRO A 215 5.90 -0.45 -17.85
N ASP A 216 5.63 0.50 -18.74
CA ASP A 216 5.29 0.17 -20.13
C ASP A 216 6.48 -0.51 -20.84
N GLY A 217 6.18 -1.45 -21.74
CA GLY A 217 7.18 -2.29 -22.42
C GLY A 217 7.96 -3.26 -21.53
N ALA A 218 7.75 -3.27 -20.20
CA ALA A 218 8.57 -4.04 -19.26
C ALA A 218 8.46 -5.56 -19.44
N GLU A 219 9.61 -6.23 -19.30
CA GLU A 219 9.76 -7.67 -19.44
C GLU A 219 10.29 -8.28 -18.12
N VAL A 220 9.72 -9.40 -17.71
CA VAL A 220 10.20 -10.23 -16.61
C VAL A 220 10.92 -11.42 -17.21
N GLN A 221 12.24 -11.51 -17.01
CA GLN A 221 13.02 -12.65 -17.50
C GLN A 221 13.26 -13.64 -16.36
N VAL A 222 13.09 -14.92 -16.67
CA VAL A 222 13.29 -16.07 -15.79
C VAL A 222 14.36 -16.94 -16.45
N LEU A 223 15.51 -17.11 -15.80
CA LEU A 223 16.73 -17.64 -16.42
C LEU A 223 17.25 -18.83 -15.62
N TRP A 224 17.46 -19.97 -16.28
CA TRP A 224 18.16 -21.13 -15.73
C TRP A 224 19.59 -21.10 -16.28
N GLN A 225 20.56 -20.74 -15.44
CA GLN A 225 21.93 -20.38 -15.86
C GLN A 225 22.80 -21.57 -16.27
N ASP A 226 22.44 -22.77 -15.83
CA ASP A 226 23.16 -24.03 -16.05
C ASP A 226 22.38 -25.01 -16.97
N ILE A 227 21.20 -24.62 -17.48
CA ILE A 227 20.35 -25.45 -18.34
C ILE A 227 20.43 -25.00 -19.81
N THR A 228 20.90 -25.88 -20.67
CA THR A 228 20.63 -25.80 -22.12
C THR A 228 19.42 -26.66 -22.49
N LEU A 229 18.49 -26.12 -23.29
CA LEU A 229 17.53 -26.94 -24.04
C LEU A 229 17.95 -26.99 -25.51
N ALA A 230 17.84 -28.16 -26.14
CA ALA A 230 18.19 -28.38 -27.54
C ALA A 230 17.17 -29.30 -28.22
N GLY A 231 17.04 -29.16 -29.55
CA GLY A 231 16.09 -29.93 -30.37
C GLY A 231 14.66 -29.87 -29.83
N ASN A 232 13.95 -31.01 -29.87
CA ASN A 232 12.54 -31.15 -29.50
C ASN A 232 12.16 -30.49 -28.17
N LEU A 233 13.02 -30.48 -27.14
CA LEU A 233 12.69 -29.86 -25.84
C LEU A 233 12.72 -28.33 -25.91
N LEU A 234 13.62 -27.75 -26.73
CA LEU A 234 13.68 -26.32 -26.98
C LEU A 234 12.47 -25.87 -27.83
N ASP A 235 12.11 -26.66 -28.83
CA ASP A 235 11.01 -26.33 -29.74
C ASP A 235 9.63 -26.51 -29.07
N LEU A 236 9.47 -27.53 -28.22
CA LEU A 236 8.33 -27.63 -27.29
C LEU A 236 8.27 -26.42 -26.36
N ALA A 237 9.40 -26.00 -25.79
CA ALA A 237 9.44 -24.83 -24.91
C ALA A 237 9.02 -23.53 -25.64
N LYS A 238 9.40 -23.35 -26.91
CA LYS A 238 8.95 -22.23 -27.76
C LYS A 238 7.45 -22.26 -28.01
N ASP A 239 6.92 -23.41 -28.42
CA ASP A 239 5.48 -23.60 -28.69
C ASP A 239 4.65 -23.30 -27.44
N LEU A 240 4.97 -23.97 -26.32
CA LEU A 240 4.28 -23.76 -25.05
C LEU A 240 4.40 -22.33 -24.52
N ALA A 241 5.57 -21.68 -24.66
CA ALA A 241 5.74 -20.27 -24.29
C ALA A 241 4.80 -19.37 -25.10
N SER A 242 4.78 -19.52 -26.44
CA SER A 242 3.92 -18.73 -27.32
C SER A 242 2.42 -18.88 -27.00
N GLY A 243 2.02 -20.04 -26.47
CA GLY A 243 0.66 -20.30 -26.01
C GLY A 243 0.27 -19.68 -24.67
N ILE A 244 1.20 -19.26 -23.80
CA ILE A 244 0.88 -18.67 -22.49
C ILE A 244 0.32 -17.26 -22.67
N GLY A 245 -1.00 -17.12 -22.52
CA GLY A 245 -1.71 -15.83 -22.64
C GLY A 245 -1.97 -15.10 -21.32
N TYR A 246 -1.75 -15.75 -20.16
CA TYR A 246 -1.73 -15.08 -18.86
C TYR A 246 -0.84 -15.83 -17.85
N LEU A 247 -0.26 -15.12 -16.88
CA LEU A 247 0.51 -15.73 -15.77
C LEU A 247 -0.04 -15.30 -14.41
N GLY A 248 -0.48 -16.26 -13.61
CA GLY A 248 -1.13 -15.98 -12.32
C GLY A 248 -2.65 -16.08 -12.42
N ARG A 249 -3.36 -14.95 -12.24
CA ARG A 249 -4.80 -14.86 -12.49
C ARG A 249 -5.09 -14.41 -13.93
N ALA A 250 -6.34 -14.51 -14.37
CA ALA A 250 -6.75 -14.26 -15.76
C ALA A 250 -6.67 -12.78 -16.19
N GLU A 251 -6.51 -11.85 -15.24
CA GLU A 251 -6.29 -10.42 -15.49
C GLU A 251 -4.83 -10.11 -15.90
N SER A 252 -3.90 -11.03 -15.62
CA SER A 252 -2.46 -10.90 -15.88
C SER A 252 -2.09 -11.30 -17.31
N TRP A 253 -2.68 -10.64 -18.30
CA TRP A 253 -2.41 -10.94 -19.71
C TRP A 253 -0.91 -10.81 -19.99
N THR A 254 -0.35 -11.81 -20.69
CA THR A 254 1.08 -11.87 -20.97
C THR A 254 1.35 -12.38 -22.37
N GLU A 255 2.49 -11.96 -22.91
CA GLU A 255 3.17 -12.61 -24.04
C GLU A 255 4.42 -13.26 -23.46
N CYS A 256 4.62 -14.56 -23.73
CA CYS A 256 5.80 -15.29 -23.28
C CYS A 256 6.65 -15.78 -24.47
N ARG A 257 7.96 -15.62 -24.37
CA ARG A 257 8.95 -16.05 -25.37
C ARG A 257 10.12 -16.76 -24.71
N VAL A 258 10.74 -17.70 -25.43
CA VAL A 258 11.98 -18.35 -24.98
C VAL A 258 13.18 -17.40 -25.16
N LEU A 259 14.13 -17.51 -24.23
CA LEU A 259 15.48 -16.94 -24.31
C LEU A 259 16.49 -18.10 -24.42
N THR A 260 17.50 -17.92 -25.27
CA THR A 260 18.68 -18.81 -25.39
C THR A 260 19.99 -18.12 -25.03
N GLU A 261 19.91 -16.84 -24.63
CA GLU A 261 21.02 -15.96 -24.27
C GLU A 261 20.51 -15.02 -23.15
N ALA A 262 21.38 -14.66 -22.19
CA ALA A 262 21.03 -13.71 -21.15
C ALA A 262 21.10 -12.27 -21.68
N GLY A 263 19.94 -11.72 -22.07
CA GLY A 263 19.86 -10.33 -22.56
C GLY A 263 20.00 -9.26 -21.48
N CYS A 264 19.84 -9.62 -20.20
CA CYS A 264 19.95 -8.74 -19.04
C CYS A 264 20.61 -9.44 -17.84
N GLU A 265 21.33 -8.68 -17.01
CA GLU A 265 21.90 -9.19 -15.75
C GLU A 265 20.80 -9.53 -14.73
N PRO A 266 20.84 -10.71 -14.07
CA PRO A 266 19.89 -11.07 -13.03
C PRO A 266 19.98 -10.13 -11.81
N ASN A 267 18.83 -9.67 -11.30
CA ASN A 267 18.74 -8.81 -10.11
C ASN A 267 17.97 -9.44 -8.93
N CYS A 268 17.58 -10.71 -9.08
CA CYS A 268 16.90 -11.49 -8.06
C CYS A 268 17.20 -12.99 -8.24
N GLY A 269 17.47 -13.72 -7.16
CA GLY A 269 17.78 -15.15 -7.25
C GLY A 269 17.85 -15.87 -5.90
N PRO A 270 18.11 -17.19 -5.90
CA PRO A 270 18.26 -17.97 -4.68
C PRO A 270 19.34 -17.42 -3.75
N ALA A 271 19.09 -17.38 -2.45
CA ALA A 271 20.03 -16.83 -1.46
C ALA A 271 21.39 -17.57 -1.42
N ALA A 272 21.45 -18.81 -1.90
CA ALA A 272 22.68 -19.60 -2.01
C ALA A 272 23.65 -19.09 -3.10
N LEU A 273 23.17 -18.32 -4.08
CA LEU A 273 23.99 -17.79 -5.19
C LEU A 273 24.60 -16.41 -4.90
N GLY A 274 24.50 -15.90 -3.67
CA GLY A 274 25.21 -14.68 -3.24
C GLY A 274 24.62 -13.34 -3.71
N PHE A 275 23.38 -13.33 -4.21
CA PHE A 275 22.62 -12.10 -4.48
C PHE A 275 22.52 -11.20 -3.24
N GLU A 276 22.50 -9.88 -3.43
CA GLU A 276 22.22 -8.91 -2.36
C GLU A 276 20.79 -8.36 -2.46
N GLY A 277 20.12 -8.14 -1.32
CA GLY A 277 18.80 -7.50 -1.30
C GLY A 277 17.86 -7.95 -0.19
N GLU A 278 16.55 -7.76 -0.41
CA GLU A 278 15.49 -8.15 0.52
C GLU A 278 15.25 -9.67 0.48
N PRO A 279 15.21 -10.37 1.64
CA PRO A 279 14.90 -11.80 1.70
C PRO A 279 13.39 -12.06 1.75
N PHE A 280 12.93 -12.95 0.88
CA PHE A 280 11.54 -13.41 0.82
C PHE A 280 11.50 -14.91 0.46
N ARG A 281 10.31 -15.51 0.50
CA ARG A 281 10.12 -16.94 0.20
C ARG A 281 9.32 -17.13 -1.07
N LEU A 282 9.77 -18.06 -1.92
CA LEU A 282 9.01 -18.54 -3.08
C LEU A 282 8.64 -20.01 -2.90
N LEU A 283 7.46 -20.38 -3.40
CA LEU A 283 7.13 -21.78 -3.64
C LEU A 283 7.84 -22.23 -4.93
N VAL A 284 8.75 -23.19 -4.78
CA VAL A 284 9.55 -23.76 -5.88
C VAL A 284 9.24 -25.24 -6.05
N PRO A 285 9.34 -25.80 -7.27
CA PRO A 285 9.26 -27.24 -7.47
C PRO A 285 10.43 -27.94 -6.77
N ARG A 286 10.24 -29.22 -6.43
CA ARG A 286 11.35 -30.15 -6.23
C ARG A 286 11.78 -30.68 -7.59
N SER A 287 13.05 -31.00 -7.71
CA SER A 287 13.55 -31.85 -8.79
C SER A 287 12.86 -33.21 -8.81
N ALA A 288 12.87 -33.89 -9.96
CA ALA A 288 12.16 -35.15 -10.13
C ALA A 288 12.69 -36.22 -9.15
N SER A 289 14.01 -36.23 -8.94
CA SER A 289 14.71 -37.04 -7.95
C SER A 289 14.30 -36.73 -6.51
N ALA A 290 14.33 -35.46 -6.10
CA ALA A 290 13.94 -35.02 -4.76
C ALA A 290 12.44 -35.24 -4.47
N TYR A 291 11.58 -35.20 -5.48
CA TYR A 291 10.17 -35.56 -5.34
C TYR A 291 9.97 -37.05 -5.05
N GLN A 292 10.67 -37.97 -5.73
CA GLN A 292 10.58 -39.40 -5.42
C GLN A 292 11.01 -39.73 -3.98
N LEU A 293 12.04 -39.04 -3.47
CA LEU A 293 12.51 -39.20 -2.10
C LEU A 293 11.44 -38.77 -1.07
N GLU A 294 10.86 -37.57 -1.22
CA GLU A 294 9.80 -37.10 -0.31
C GLU A 294 8.52 -37.93 -0.45
N ARG A 295 8.15 -38.32 -1.67
CA ARG A 295 7.03 -39.24 -1.95
C ARG A 295 7.21 -40.57 -1.22
N THR A 296 8.40 -41.16 -1.28
CA THR A 296 8.73 -42.40 -0.57
C THR A 296 8.65 -42.18 0.95
N ARG A 297 9.23 -41.09 1.46
CA ARG A 297 9.18 -40.75 2.90
C ARG A 297 7.75 -40.59 3.42
N LEU A 298 6.86 -39.96 2.66
CA LEU A 298 5.44 -39.79 2.98
C LEU A 298 4.68 -41.12 2.97
N ILE A 299 4.92 -41.98 1.97
CA ILE A 299 4.32 -43.32 1.89
C ILE A 299 4.78 -44.19 3.06
N THR A 300 6.07 -44.20 3.40
CA THR A 300 6.60 -44.95 4.56
C THR A 300 6.00 -44.44 5.88
N ARG A 301 5.89 -43.12 6.05
CA ARG A 301 5.30 -42.50 7.25
C ARG A 301 3.82 -42.86 7.43
N GLU A 302 3.02 -42.77 6.37
CA GLU A 302 1.60 -43.13 6.43
C GLU A 302 1.40 -44.66 6.52
N THR A 303 2.29 -45.47 5.93
CA THR A 303 2.33 -46.93 6.12
C THR A 303 2.51 -47.29 7.59
N ALA A 304 3.54 -46.73 8.24
CA ALA A 304 3.80 -46.94 9.66
C ALA A 304 2.62 -46.47 10.53
N ARG A 305 1.98 -45.34 10.18
CA ARG A 305 0.77 -44.86 10.85
C ARG A 305 -0.41 -45.84 10.71
N ILE A 306 -0.67 -46.33 9.49
CA ILE A 306 -1.75 -47.29 9.21
C ILE A 306 -1.52 -48.59 10.00
N GLN A 307 -0.27 -49.07 10.06
CA GLN A 307 0.12 -50.25 10.83
C GLN A 307 -0.04 -50.03 12.34
N ALA A 308 0.45 -48.91 12.88
CA ALA A 308 0.28 -48.56 14.30
C ALA A 308 -1.18 -48.34 14.72
N SER A 309 -2.05 -47.91 13.79
CA SER A 309 -3.50 -47.76 14.02
C SER A 309 -4.30 -49.06 13.88
N ALA A 310 -3.67 -50.19 13.58
CA ALA A 310 -4.36 -51.46 13.39
C ALA A 310 -4.70 -52.11 14.74
N THR A 311 -5.97 -52.04 15.14
CA THR A 311 -6.49 -52.63 16.39
C THR A 311 -6.46 -54.17 16.42
N SER A 312 -6.13 -54.83 15.31
CA SER A 312 -6.10 -56.29 15.16
C SER A 312 -4.72 -56.87 15.48
N LYS A 313 -4.67 -57.99 16.23
CA LYS A 313 -3.43 -58.76 16.54
C LYS A 313 -2.61 -59.26 15.33
N LYS A 314 -3.09 -59.08 14.10
CA LYS A 314 -2.37 -59.37 12.85
C LYS A 314 -2.25 -58.07 12.02
N PRO A 315 -1.08 -57.80 11.40
CA PRO A 315 -0.91 -56.65 10.52
C PRO A 315 -1.82 -56.76 9.28
N PRO A 316 -2.20 -55.63 8.65
CA PRO A 316 -3.02 -55.64 7.44
C PRO A 316 -2.29 -56.33 6.28
N THR A 317 -3.01 -57.18 5.54
CA THR A 317 -2.49 -57.80 4.31
C THR A 317 -2.13 -56.75 3.26
N GLY A 318 -1.12 -57.02 2.42
CA GLY A 318 -0.55 -56.02 1.50
C GLY A 318 -1.60 -55.31 0.62
N ARG A 319 -2.57 -56.04 0.07
CA ARG A 319 -3.67 -55.45 -0.72
C ARG A 319 -4.60 -54.53 0.10
N ALA A 320 -4.85 -54.86 1.36
CA ALA A 320 -5.62 -54.02 2.27
C ALA A 320 -4.82 -52.79 2.76
N LEU A 321 -3.51 -52.93 2.93
CA LEU A 321 -2.60 -51.82 3.22
C LEU A 321 -2.54 -50.84 2.05
N GLN A 322 -2.34 -51.32 0.82
CA GLN A 322 -2.37 -50.49 -0.39
C GLN A 322 -3.71 -49.75 -0.54
N THR A 323 -4.84 -50.46 -0.40
CA THR A 323 -6.18 -49.85 -0.45
C THR A 323 -6.39 -48.75 0.60
N LYS A 324 -5.72 -48.85 1.76
CA LYS A 324 -5.71 -47.77 2.77
C LYS A 324 -4.77 -46.63 2.37
N LEU A 325 -3.58 -46.89 1.83
CA LEU A 325 -2.66 -45.88 1.33
C LEU A 325 -3.26 -45.05 0.19
N ASP A 326 -3.84 -45.70 -0.82
CA ASP A 326 -4.51 -45.05 -1.96
C ASP A 326 -5.64 -44.12 -1.46
N ARG A 327 -6.39 -44.55 -0.44
CA ARG A 327 -7.42 -43.75 0.21
C ARG A 327 -6.83 -42.62 1.07
N SER A 328 -5.68 -42.84 1.69
CA SER A 328 -4.93 -41.84 2.45
C SER A 328 -4.26 -40.78 1.57
N PHE A 329 -4.09 -40.97 0.27
CA PHE A 329 -3.53 -39.96 -0.64
C PHE A 329 -4.53 -39.37 -1.65
N ARG A 330 -5.75 -39.91 -1.77
CA ARG A 330 -6.80 -39.29 -2.61
C ARG A 330 -7.47 -38.07 -1.98
N ALA A 331 -7.87 -37.13 -2.84
CA ALA A 331 -8.75 -36.02 -2.50
C ALA A 331 -10.17 -36.48 -2.14
N LYS A 332 -10.95 -35.63 -1.48
CA LYS A 332 -12.30 -35.95 -1.02
C LYS A 332 -13.33 -35.85 -2.14
N GLY A 333 -13.89 -37.00 -2.55
CA GLY A 333 -15.04 -37.06 -3.46
C GLY A 333 -15.15 -38.43 -4.13
N LYS A 334 -16.25 -38.69 -4.85
CA LYS A 334 -16.27 -39.78 -5.84
C LYS A 334 -15.31 -39.39 -6.97
N GLY A 335 -14.30 -40.24 -7.25
CA GLY A 335 -13.30 -39.96 -8.29
C GLY A 335 -12.19 -38.98 -7.89
N GLY A 336 -12.05 -38.63 -6.61
CA GLY A 336 -11.03 -37.67 -6.16
C GLY A 336 -9.60 -38.01 -6.62
N ALA A 337 -8.87 -36.98 -7.07
CA ALA A 337 -7.53 -37.08 -7.61
C ALA A 337 -6.53 -37.70 -6.61
N ASP A 338 -5.48 -38.35 -7.11
CA ASP A 338 -4.34 -38.75 -6.29
C ASP A 338 -3.49 -37.51 -5.98
N THR A 339 -3.31 -37.18 -4.70
CA THR A 339 -2.50 -36.03 -4.28
C THR A 339 -1.01 -36.36 -4.11
N LEU A 340 -0.60 -37.59 -4.42
CA LEU A 340 0.81 -38.02 -4.42
C LEU A 340 1.15 -38.90 -5.66
N PRO A 341 0.90 -38.40 -6.89
CA PRO A 341 1.06 -39.15 -8.14
C PRO A 341 2.54 -39.46 -8.44
N ARG A 342 2.83 -40.21 -9.52
CA ARG A 342 4.18 -40.74 -9.75
C ARG A 342 5.14 -39.74 -10.40
N ARG A 343 4.73 -38.95 -11.39
CA ARG A 343 5.61 -37.97 -12.06
C ARG A 343 5.49 -36.60 -11.41
N LEU A 344 6.52 -35.77 -11.55
CA LEU A 344 6.50 -34.38 -11.11
C LEU A 344 5.47 -33.55 -11.90
N MET A 345 5.41 -33.75 -13.23
CA MET A 345 4.38 -33.21 -14.12
C MET A 345 2.95 -33.51 -13.63
N ASP A 346 2.67 -34.74 -13.19
CA ASP A 346 1.36 -35.14 -12.65
C ASP A 346 1.05 -34.33 -11.37
N ALA A 347 2.04 -34.13 -10.49
CA ALA A 347 1.89 -33.40 -9.23
C ALA A 347 1.73 -31.89 -9.43
N LEU A 348 2.34 -31.31 -10.47
CA LEU A 348 2.12 -29.93 -10.93
C LEU A 348 0.72 -29.74 -11.55
N SER A 349 0.12 -30.81 -12.10
CA SER A 349 -1.21 -30.77 -12.71
C SER A 349 -2.35 -30.66 -11.69
N LEU A 350 -2.12 -31.00 -10.41
CA LEU A 350 -3.14 -31.06 -9.36
C LEU A 350 -3.74 -29.70 -9.01
N ASP A 351 -5.07 -29.63 -8.83
CA ASP A 351 -5.70 -28.40 -8.34
C ASP A 351 -5.27 -28.12 -6.88
N THR A 352 -5.08 -26.83 -6.58
CA THR A 352 -5.00 -26.29 -5.22
C THR A 352 -6.18 -26.77 -4.36
N ALA A 353 -7.38 -26.91 -4.95
CA ALA A 353 -8.57 -27.43 -4.29
C ALA A 353 -8.42 -28.90 -3.82
N ASP A 354 -7.82 -29.78 -4.63
CA ASP A 354 -7.57 -31.18 -4.25
C ASP A 354 -6.57 -31.29 -3.10
N LEU A 355 -5.51 -30.47 -3.17
CA LEU A 355 -4.49 -30.39 -2.13
C LEU A 355 -5.09 -29.89 -0.80
N GLN A 356 -5.93 -28.84 -0.84
CA GLN A 356 -6.66 -28.32 0.32
C GLN A 356 -7.70 -29.32 0.86
N ASN A 357 -8.42 -30.03 -0.01
CA ASN A 357 -9.37 -31.08 0.37
C ASN A 357 -8.70 -32.21 1.19
N ARG A 358 -7.43 -32.50 0.89
CA ARG A 358 -6.62 -33.46 1.64
C ARG A 358 -5.87 -32.86 2.84
N LYS A 359 -5.97 -31.53 3.05
CA LYS A 359 -5.28 -30.72 4.08
C LYS A 359 -3.76 -30.65 3.92
N TRP A 360 -3.24 -30.63 2.70
CA TRP A 360 -1.86 -30.24 2.45
C TRP A 360 -1.71 -28.72 2.63
N SER A 361 -0.84 -28.28 3.55
CA SER A 361 -0.45 -26.87 3.67
C SER A 361 0.47 -26.43 2.52
N GLN A 362 1.23 -27.37 1.96
CA GLN A 362 2.16 -27.18 0.86
C GLN A 362 2.08 -28.41 -0.06
N PRO A 363 2.22 -28.27 -1.39
CA PRO A 363 2.26 -29.42 -2.30
C PRO A 363 3.47 -30.32 -1.98
N PRO A 364 3.33 -31.65 -1.91
CA PRO A 364 4.46 -32.55 -1.64
C PRO A 364 5.63 -32.40 -2.64
N ALA A 365 5.31 -32.09 -3.90
CA ALA A 365 6.26 -31.84 -4.98
C ALA A 365 6.92 -30.43 -4.95
N ALA A 366 6.73 -29.66 -3.89
CA ALA A 366 7.26 -28.32 -3.74
C ALA A 366 7.98 -28.12 -2.39
N TYR A 367 8.73 -27.02 -2.28
CA TYR A 367 9.27 -26.51 -1.02
C TYR A 367 9.34 -24.96 -1.02
N GLU A 368 9.59 -24.36 0.14
CA GLU A 368 9.88 -22.92 0.23
C GLU A 368 11.38 -22.70 0.09
N ALA A 369 11.78 -21.91 -0.91
CA ALA A 369 13.16 -21.44 -1.07
C ALA A 369 13.26 -19.95 -0.69
N ILE A 370 14.38 -19.56 -0.06
CA ILE A 370 14.68 -18.15 0.21
C ILE A 370 15.36 -17.55 -1.02
N TYR A 371 14.78 -16.48 -1.52
CA TYR A 371 15.34 -15.66 -2.60
C TYR A 371 15.71 -14.28 -2.05
N LEU A 372 16.68 -13.64 -2.70
CA LEU A 372 17.12 -12.28 -2.45
C LEU A 372 16.85 -11.45 -3.71
N ARG A 373 16.27 -10.26 -3.52
CA ARG A 373 15.85 -9.33 -4.59
C ARG A 373 16.45 -7.96 -4.31
N ALA A 374 17.22 -7.42 -5.26
CA ALA A 374 17.64 -6.02 -5.22
C ALA A 374 16.40 -5.11 -5.12
N THR A 375 16.47 -4.00 -4.37
CA THR A 375 15.28 -3.27 -3.87
C THR A 375 14.55 -2.42 -4.93
N THR A 376 14.07 -3.08 -5.99
CA THR A 376 13.37 -2.51 -7.15
C THR A 376 11.88 -2.27 -6.90
N VAL A 377 11.24 -3.18 -6.15
CA VAL A 377 9.86 -3.01 -5.67
C VAL A 377 9.87 -2.13 -4.42
N ARG A 378 9.31 -0.92 -4.53
CA ARG A 378 9.08 -0.04 -3.39
C ARG A 378 7.62 -0.14 -2.93
N PRO A 379 7.33 -0.58 -1.70
CA PRO A 379 5.97 -0.58 -1.18
C PRO A 379 5.42 0.85 -1.05
N GLY A 380 4.46 1.22 -1.90
CA GLY A 380 3.71 2.48 -1.81
C GLY A 380 4.49 3.78 -2.09
N VAL A 381 5.79 3.71 -2.41
CA VAL A 381 6.56 4.87 -2.88
C VAL A 381 6.61 4.79 -4.40
N LEU A 382 5.81 5.64 -5.07
CA LEU A 382 5.96 5.92 -6.49
C LEU A 382 7.46 6.16 -6.79
N PRO A 383 8.00 5.70 -7.93
CA PRO A 383 9.21 6.28 -8.47
C PRO A 383 8.99 7.79 -8.47
N ARG A 384 9.79 8.54 -7.70
CA ARG A 384 9.72 10.01 -7.72
C ARG A 384 9.76 10.40 -9.19
N SER A 385 8.81 11.21 -9.64
CA SER A 385 8.89 11.81 -10.96
C SER A 385 10.30 12.37 -11.10
N LEU A 386 11.09 11.80 -12.02
CA LEU A 386 12.45 12.27 -12.28
C LEU A 386 12.29 13.57 -13.04
N GLY A 387 12.02 14.63 -12.27
CA GLY A 387 11.90 16.00 -12.73
C GLY A 387 13.06 16.28 -13.67
N ARG A 388 12.68 16.53 -14.93
CA ARG A 388 13.54 16.68 -16.11
C ARG A 388 14.98 17.06 -15.74
N PRO A 389 15.98 16.21 -16.02
CA PRO A 389 17.26 16.18 -15.31
C PRO A 389 17.87 17.59 -15.17
N ARG A 390 17.84 18.10 -13.94
CA ARG A 390 18.28 19.45 -13.60
C ARG A 390 19.81 19.52 -13.78
N ASN A 391 20.28 20.48 -14.58
CA ASN A 391 21.69 20.58 -14.99
C ASN A 391 22.65 20.47 -13.79
N ALA A 392 23.59 19.52 -13.84
CA ALA A 392 24.42 19.09 -12.71
C ALA A 392 25.43 20.14 -12.17
N ASN A 393 25.44 21.36 -12.72
CA ASN A 393 26.42 22.41 -12.40
C ASN A 393 25.90 23.49 -11.42
N SER A 394 24.63 23.46 -11.00
CA SER A 394 24.13 24.32 -9.92
C SER A 394 24.18 23.57 -8.58
N LYS A 395 24.78 24.18 -7.54
CA LYS A 395 24.53 23.74 -6.15
C LYS A 395 23.01 23.73 -5.91
N PRO A 396 22.42 22.65 -5.38
CA PRO A 396 20.98 22.61 -5.16
C PRO A 396 20.60 23.61 -4.08
N GLU A 397 19.76 24.58 -4.44
CA GLU A 397 19.08 25.44 -3.47
C GLU A 397 18.21 24.58 -2.54
N PRO A 398 18.07 24.93 -1.25
CA PRO A 398 17.22 24.20 -0.34
C PRO A 398 15.76 24.28 -0.82
N PRO A 399 15.02 23.14 -0.87
CA PRO A 399 13.64 23.13 -1.31
C PRO A 399 12.77 24.00 -0.39
N THR A 400 11.82 24.73 -0.95
CA THR A 400 10.96 25.67 -0.22
C THR A 400 9.56 25.12 0.06
N VAL A 401 9.19 24.00 -0.58
CA VAL A 401 7.90 23.31 -0.47
C VAL A 401 8.11 21.88 0.01
N ALA A 402 7.24 21.42 0.91
CA ALA A 402 6.98 20.02 1.20
C ALA A 402 5.47 19.77 1.11
N ARG A 403 5.02 18.95 0.16
CA ARG A 403 3.58 18.70 -0.07
C ARG A 403 3.19 17.30 0.39
N TYR A 404 2.04 17.17 1.05
CA TYR A 404 1.55 15.92 1.61
C TYR A 404 0.16 15.59 1.09
N LEU A 405 -0.09 14.31 0.77
CA LEU A 405 -1.41 13.74 0.60
C LEU A 405 -2.01 13.36 1.97
N LEU A 406 -3.25 13.76 2.22
CA LEU A 406 -4.02 13.51 3.45
C LEU A 406 -4.97 12.31 3.26
N ALA A 407 -4.58 11.17 3.82
CA ALA A 407 -5.26 9.89 3.66
C ALA A 407 -6.07 9.50 4.91
N GLY A 408 -7.38 9.71 4.85
CA GLY A 408 -8.36 9.20 5.82
C GLY A 408 -9.80 9.48 5.39
N ARG A 409 -10.78 8.81 6.01
CA ARG A 409 -12.21 9.06 5.77
C ARG A 409 -12.98 9.16 7.09
N PRO A 410 -13.83 10.19 7.30
CA PRO A 410 -14.06 11.33 6.40
C PRO A 410 -12.79 12.18 6.22
N ARG A 411 -12.61 12.81 5.04
CA ARG A 411 -11.62 13.89 4.87
C ARG A 411 -12.04 15.06 5.80
N PRO A 412 -11.14 15.97 6.22
CA PRO A 412 -11.54 17.25 6.81
C PRO A 412 -12.23 18.12 5.75
N ARG A 413 -13.04 19.10 6.14
CA ARG A 413 -13.62 20.08 5.19
C ARG A 413 -12.68 21.24 4.93
N ILE A 414 -12.72 21.83 3.73
CA ILE A 414 -11.96 23.06 3.44
C ILE A 414 -12.41 24.25 4.30
N GLU A 415 -13.69 24.27 4.73
CA GLU A 415 -14.16 25.22 5.74
C GLU A 415 -13.41 25.14 7.08
N ASP A 416 -12.76 24.01 7.38
CA ASP A 416 -12.05 23.73 8.64
C ASP A 416 -10.51 23.87 8.54
N ALA A 417 -9.98 24.42 7.44
CA ALA A 417 -8.55 24.54 7.15
C ALA A 417 -7.68 24.97 8.35
N ILE A 418 -8.05 26.02 9.08
CA ILE A 418 -7.26 26.51 10.23
C ILE A 418 -7.00 25.44 11.30
N LYS A 419 -7.95 24.51 11.51
CA LYS A 419 -7.77 23.38 12.44
C LYS A 419 -6.68 22.44 11.95
N ILE A 420 -6.70 22.12 10.65
CA ILE A 420 -5.74 21.20 10.03
C ILE A 420 -4.34 21.82 9.94
N GLY A 421 -4.22 23.11 9.63
CA GLY A 421 -2.93 23.82 9.68
C GLY A 421 -2.32 23.90 11.08
N GLU A 422 -3.12 24.20 12.12
CA GLU A 422 -2.61 24.16 13.51
C GLU A 422 -2.24 22.75 13.98
N VAL A 423 -2.98 21.71 13.58
CA VAL A 423 -2.65 20.31 13.90
C VAL A 423 -1.42 19.82 13.13
N MET A 424 -1.26 20.15 11.84
CA MET A 424 -0.09 19.77 11.04
C MET A 424 1.19 20.36 11.65
N ARG A 425 1.18 21.65 12.03
CA ARG A 425 2.30 22.26 12.74
C ARG A 425 2.58 21.58 14.08
N ALA A 426 1.53 21.18 14.82
CA ALA A 426 1.70 20.46 16.09
C ALA A 426 2.36 19.08 15.89
N ALA A 427 1.97 18.35 14.84
CA ALA A 427 2.57 17.07 14.47
C ALA A 427 4.01 17.20 13.95
N ALA A 428 4.34 18.28 13.21
CA ALA A 428 5.70 18.58 12.80
C ALA A 428 6.60 18.94 14.00
N MET A 429 6.17 19.85 14.88
CA MET A 429 6.92 20.19 16.10
C MET A 429 7.18 18.96 16.98
N SER A 430 6.29 17.96 16.99
CA SER A 430 6.46 16.76 17.81
C SER A 430 7.61 15.84 17.34
N LYS A 431 8.20 16.05 16.16
CA LYS A 431 9.28 15.21 15.60
C LYS A 431 10.67 15.60 16.10
N PHE A 432 10.82 16.87 16.51
CA PHE A 432 12.07 17.43 17.05
C PHE A 432 12.21 17.24 18.57
N GLY A 433 11.13 16.82 19.25
CA GLY A 433 11.11 16.61 20.70
C GLY A 433 10.77 17.86 21.50
N TRP A 434 10.93 17.76 22.82
CA TRP A 434 10.50 18.78 23.78
C TRP A 434 11.54 18.96 24.89
N GLY A 435 12.07 20.18 25.01
CA GLY A 435 12.84 20.60 26.18
C GLY A 435 11.91 21.05 27.32
N ILE A 436 12.51 21.27 28.49
CA ILE A 436 11.90 21.95 29.62
C ILE A 436 12.74 23.20 29.86
N ASP A 437 12.09 24.36 29.96
CA ASP A 437 12.72 25.58 30.44
C ASP A 437 12.90 25.47 31.96
N GLU A 438 14.15 25.39 32.43
CA GLU A 438 14.47 25.23 33.86
C GLU A 438 14.03 26.42 34.72
N ALA A 439 13.98 27.63 34.15
CA ALA A 439 13.61 28.85 34.86
C ALA A 439 12.08 29.02 35.00
N THR A 440 11.27 28.42 34.11
CA THR A 440 9.80 28.55 34.17
C THR A 440 9.02 27.23 34.26
N GLY A 441 9.70 26.08 34.24
CA GLY A 441 9.12 24.74 34.25
C GLY A 441 8.32 24.37 32.99
N LYS A 442 8.33 25.23 31.95
CA LYS A 442 7.45 25.08 30.78
C LYS A 442 8.11 24.25 29.70
N ARG A 443 7.35 23.27 29.17
CA ARG A 443 7.77 22.49 28.01
C ARG A 443 7.77 23.35 26.75
N HIS A 444 8.88 23.38 26.05
CA HIS A 444 9.04 24.04 24.75
C HIS A 444 9.42 23.00 23.68
N PRO A 445 8.94 23.12 22.42
CA PRO A 445 9.37 22.24 21.35
C PRO A 445 10.81 22.58 20.96
N LEU A 446 11.65 21.58 20.70
CA LEU A 446 13.03 21.77 20.20
C LEU A 446 13.07 21.98 18.67
N ALA A 447 11.93 22.33 18.07
CA ALA A 447 11.80 22.46 16.62
C ALA A 447 12.48 23.76 16.12
N PRO A 448 13.24 23.71 15.00
CA PRO A 448 13.89 24.87 14.40
C PRO A 448 12.94 26.07 14.23
N TRP A 449 13.50 27.28 14.25
CA TRP A 449 12.74 28.53 14.25
C TRP A 449 11.80 28.65 13.04
N GLN A 450 12.16 28.04 11.89
CA GLN A 450 11.31 27.96 10.70
C GLN A 450 10.01 27.19 10.97
N ILE A 451 10.02 26.15 11.82
CA ILE A 451 8.86 25.31 12.16
C ILE A 451 8.12 25.85 13.40
N SER A 452 8.88 26.28 14.41
CA SER A 452 8.32 26.78 15.67
C SER A 452 7.83 28.23 15.58
N GLY A 453 8.29 29.02 14.61
CA GLY A 453 7.98 30.44 14.48
C GLY A 453 8.54 31.29 15.62
N ARG A 454 9.58 30.80 16.30
CA ARG A 454 10.16 31.40 17.50
C ARG A 454 11.67 31.49 17.41
N ASP A 455 12.23 32.57 17.96
CA ASP A 455 13.67 32.72 18.13
C ASP A 455 14.22 31.84 19.27
N ARG A 456 15.53 31.95 19.52
CA ARG A 456 16.24 31.20 20.58
C ARG A 456 15.78 31.57 21.99
N ASP A 457 15.22 32.77 22.18
CA ASP A 457 14.63 33.24 23.43
C ASP A 457 13.15 32.82 23.57
N GLY A 458 12.62 32.05 22.61
CA GLY A 458 11.25 31.58 22.57
C GLY A 458 10.21 32.66 22.21
N ARG A 459 10.64 33.85 21.77
CA ARG A 459 9.76 34.96 21.35
C ARG A 459 9.32 34.77 19.90
N PRO A 460 8.17 35.31 19.45
CA PRO A 460 7.74 35.18 18.06
C PRO A 460 8.68 35.94 17.10
N VAL A 461 9.02 35.34 15.96
CA VAL A 461 9.88 35.99 14.95
C VAL A 461 9.06 37.04 14.19
N HIS A 462 9.28 38.32 14.50
CA HIS A 462 8.54 39.46 13.94
C HIS A 462 9.19 40.07 12.68
N ASP A 463 9.49 39.24 11.69
CA ASP A 463 10.11 39.63 10.42
C ASP A 463 9.04 39.93 9.33
N PRO A 464 9.12 41.07 8.60
CA PRO A 464 8.21 41.40 7.48
C PRO A 464 8.13 40.35 6.36
N GLY A 465 9.18 39.57 6.15
CA GLY A 465 9.24 38.48 5.17
C GLY A 465 8.47 37.22 5.58
N HIS A 466 7.94 37.15 6.80
CA HIS A 466 7.23 35.98 7.34
C HIS A 466 8.00 34.64 7.15
N PRO A 467 9.27 34.53 7.60
CA PRO A 467 10.15 33.41 7.25
C PRO A 467 9.82 32.08 7.98
N ALA A 468 8.82 32.08 8.87
CA ALA A 468 8.29 30.87 9.49
C ALA A 468 7.29 30.14 8.56
N ALA A 469 7.21 28.83 8.71
CA ALA A 469 6.43 27.94 7.86
C ALA A 469 4.96 28.36 7.73
N PHE A 470 4.46 28.31 6.51
CA PHE A 470 3.05 28.35 6.17
C PHE A 470 2.54 26.91 6.06
N TRP A 471 1.46 26.62 6.77
CA TRP A 471 0.77 25.33 6.81
C TRP A 471 -0.55 25.53 6.08
N LEU A 472 -0.62 25.04 4.84
CA LEU A 472 -1.63 25.39 3.84
C LEU A 472 -2.41 24.14 3.44
N PRO A 473 -3.57 23.87 4.06
CA PRO A 473 -4.43 22.76 3.66
C PRO A 473 -5.07 23.06 2.31
N GLU A 474 -5.01 22.08 1.41
CA GLU A 474 -5.48 22.18 0.03
C GLU A 474 -6.63 21.19 -0.21
N ASP A 475 -7.59 21.65 -1.00
CA ASP A 475 -8.60 20.88 -1.70
C ASP A 475 -8.18 20.91 -3.17
N ALA A 476 -7.57 19.81 -3.64
CA ALA A 476 -6.98 19.72 -4.97
C ALA A 476 -7.91 19.07 -6.01
N ASP A 477 -8.94 18.34 -5.57
CA ASP A 477 -9.99 17.79 -6.44
C ASP A 477 -11.27 18.67 -6.53
N ASP A 478 -11.28 19.84 -5.87
CA ASP A 478 -12.38 20.83 -5.78
C ASP A 478 -13.68 20.25 -5.17
N ASP A 479 -13.55 19.15 -4.43
CA ASP A 479 -14.66 18.33 -3.92
C ASP A 479 -15.24 18.84 -2.58
N GLY A 480 -14.62 19.87 -1.99
CA GLY A 480 -14.99 20.50 -0.73
C GLY A 480 -14.22 19.98 0.49
N TRP A 481 -13.32 19.01 0.31
CA TRP A 481 -12.63 18.35 1.40
C TRP A 481 -11.11 18.41 1.25
N ILE A 482 -10.41 18.63 2.36
CA ILE A 482 -8.96 18.76 2.39
C ILE A 482 -8.34 17.40 2.09
N ASP A 483 -7.62 17.35 0.98
CA ASP A 483 -6.97 16.14 0.46
C ASP A 483 -5.44 16.27 0.40
N HIS A 484 -4.91 17.50 0.43
CA HIS A 484 -3.48 17.78 0.53
C HIS A 484 -3.19 18.77 1.67
N VAL A 485 -1.94 18.79 2.12
CA VAL A 485 -1.40 19.86 2.98
C VAL A 485 -0.03 20.26 2.47
N THR A 486 0.11 21.51 2.05
CA THR A 486 1.36 22.11 1.60
C THR A 486 2.04 22.83 2.77
N VAL A 487 3.32 22.54 2.98
CA VAL A 487 4.19 23.25 3.92
C VAL A 487 5.15 24.10 3.09
N PHE A 488 5.12 25.41 3.27
CA PHE A 488 6.00 26.35 2.55
C PHE A 488 6.87 27.14 3.52
N ILE A 489 8.18 27.19 3.24
CA ILE A 489 9.19 27.93 3.99
C ILE A 489 10.00 28.76 2.98
N ALA A 490 9.82 30.07 2.99
CA ALA A 490 10.42 30.99 2.01
C ALA A 490 11.96 31.03 2.07
N SER A 491 12.55 30.76 3.24
CA SER A 491 14.01 30.64 3.43
C SER A 491 14.59 29.29 3.01
N GLY A 492 13.77 28.36 2.54
CA GLY A 492 14.15 26.98 2.24
C GLY A 492 14.20 26.06 3.45
N MET A 493 14.25 24.76 3.17
CA MET A 493 14.29 23.66 4.14
C MET A 493 15.68 23.03 4.17
N ASP A 494 16.39 23.23 5.28
CA ASP A 494 17.64 22.54 5.59
C ASP A 494 17.44 21.03 5.83
N GLU A 495 18.52 20.30 6.16
CA GLU A 495 18.46 18.85 6.40
C GLU A 495 17.70 18.45 7.67
N GLU A 496 17.80 19.25 8.74
CA GLU A 496 17.08 18.99 9.99
C GLU A 496 15.57 19.19 9.78
N VAL A 497 15.18 20.28 9.12
CA VAL A 497 13.79 20.57 8.77
C VAL A 497 13.21 19.50 7.85
N ARG A 498 13.94 19.09 6.80
CA ARG A 498 13.52 17.98 5.91
C ARG A 498 13.36 16.67 6.68
N PHE A 499 14.32 16.29 7.52
CA PHE A 499 14.26 15.05 8.32
C PHE A 499 13.11 15.05 9.34
N GLY A 500 12.80 16.19 9.96
CA GLY A 500 11.65 16.32 10.84
C GLY A 500 10.32 16.22 10.07
N LEU A 501 10.23 16.86 8.90
CA LEU A 501 9.04 16.87 8.04
C LEU A 501 8.74 15.49 7.42
N ASP A 502 9.75 14.77 6.91
CA ASP A 502 9.62 13.43 6.34
C ASP A 502 8.96 12.44 7.33
N ARG A 503 9.25 12.61 8.63
CA ARG A 503 8.71 11.77 9.71
C ARG A 503 7.28 12.13 10.13
N VAL A 504 6.61 13.08 9.46
CA VAL A 504 5.20 13.47 9.72
C VAL A 504 4.23 12.57 8.95
N THR A 505 4.07 11.34 9.42
CA THR A 505 3.23 10.29 8.79
C THR A 505 1.76 10.29 9.20
N ARG A 506 1.35 11.14 10.15
CA ARG A 506 -0.04 11.26 10.63
C ARG A 506 -0.29 12.55 11.41
N ILE A 507 -1.55 12.95 11.41
CA ILE A 507 -2.15 14.03 12.21
C ILE A 507 -3.44 13.52 12.88
N TRP A 508 -3.82 14.14 14.00
CA TRP A 508 -5.05 13.79 14.70
C TRP A 508 -5.70 15.03 15.34
N LEU A 509 -7.03 15.13 15.25
CA LEU A 509 -7.82 16.17 15.88
C LEU A 509 -8.56 15.58 17.08
N THR A 510 -8.15 15.99 18.28
CA THR A 510 -8.87 15.66 19.52
C THR A 510 -10.02 16.66 19.71
N PRO A 511 -11.28 16.21 19.88
CA PRO A 511 -12.39 17.10 20.20
C PRO A 511 -12.13 17.86 21.51
N ARG A 512 -12.50 19.15 21.54
CA ARG A 512 -12.56 19.90 22.79
C ARG A 512 -13.86 19.60 23.53
N VAL A 513 -13.74 18.97 24.68
CA VAL A 513 -14.78 19.01 25.72
C VAL A 513 -14.51 20.25 26.58
N GLU A 514 -15.46 21.17 26.67
CA GLU A 514 -15.44 22.20 27.70
C GLU A 514 -15.73 21.53 29.05
N GLY A 515 -14.90 21.77 30.07
CA GLY A 515 -15.03 21.10 31.37
C GLY A 515 -14.03 19.97 31.68
N GLY A 516 -12.80 20.05 31.15
CA GLY A 516 -11.60 19.56 31.86
C GLY A 516 -11.35 18.05 31.98
N ASN A 517 -12.32 17.18 31.67
CA ASN A 517 -12.16 15.72 31.69
C ASN A 517 -12.28 15.12 30.29
N LEU A 518 -11.29 14.31 29.91
CA LEU A 518 -11.38 13.42 28.75
C LEU A 518 -12.20 12.18 29.15
N SER A 519 -13.34 11.96 28.50
CA SER A 519 -13.92 10.62 28.44
C SER A 519 -13.03 9.73 27.57
N ASN A 520 -12.79 8.48 28.00
CA ASN A 520 -11.98 7.53 27.21
C ASN A 520 -12.62 7.19 25.84
N ASP A 521 -13.91 7.45 25.69
CA ASP A 521 -14.70 7.25 24.46
C ASP A 521 -14.71 8.47 23.52
N ALA A 522 -13.94 9.52 23.82
CA ALA A 522 -13.84 10.71 22.97
C ALA A 522 -13.20 10.36 21.62
N LYS A 523 -14.04 10.20 20.59
CA LYS A 523 -13.61 9.85 19.23
C LYS A 523 -12.60 10.87 18.69
N VAL A 524 -11.34 10.45 18.58
CA VAL A 524 -10.28 11.20 17.90
C VAL A 524 -10.35 10.89 16.41
N ASP A 525 -10.41 11.92 15.57
CA ASP A 525 -10.28 11.75 14.12
C ASP A 525 -8.78 11.76 13.76
N GLU A 526 -8.27 10.65 13.21
CA GLU A 526 -6.88 10.46 12.79
C GLU A 526 -6.78 10.34 11.27
N TRP A 527 -5.89 11.11 10.64
CA TRP A 527 -5.56 11.02 9.22
C TRP A 527 -4.09 10.68 9.04
N ARG A 528 -3.80 9.78 8.11
CA ARG A 528 -2.43 9.48 7.69
C ARG A 528 -1.96 10.52 6.69
N LEU A 529 -0.67 10.75 6.65
CA LEU A 529 -0.02 11.65 5.71
C LEU A 529 1.04 10.88 4.94
N ALA A 530 1.07 11.10 3.62
CA ALA A 530 2.15 10.65 2.75
C ALA A 530 2.80 11.87 2.12
N LEU A 531 4.11 12.03 2.27
CA LEU A 531 4.86 13.12 1.63
C LEU A 531 4.94 12.84 0.12
N GLU A 532 4.36 13.73 -0.69
CA GLU A 532 4.43 13.71 -2.16
C GLU A 532 5.85 14.04 -2.62
N GLY A 533 6.46 15.08 -2.04
CA GLY A 533 7.85 15.43 -2.28
C GLY A 533 8.30 16.73 -1.61
N PHE A 534 9.61 16.98 -1.70
CA PHE A 534 10.24 18.28 -1.44
C PHE A 534 10.61 18.93 -2.78
N GLY A 535 10.40 20.24 -2.92
CA GLY A 535 10.72 20.98 -4.15
C GLY A 535 10.56 22.50 -4.00
N HIS A 536 10.40 23.19 -5.13
CA HIS A 536 9.99 24.60 -5.21
C HIS A 536 8.57 24.68 -5.81
N PRO A 537 7.83 25.80 -5.70
CA PRO A 537 6.43 25.87 -6.16
C PRO A 537 6.21 25.51 -7.64
N GLN A 538 7.19 25.78 -8.51
CA GLN A 538 7.18 25.41 -9.92
C GLN A 538 7.22 23.89 -10.19
N ASP A 539 7.75 23.10 -9.25
CA ASP A 539 7.85 21.65 -9.39
C ASP A 539 6.48 20.96 -9.18
N PHE A 540 5.46 21.74 -8.76
CA PHE A 540 4.07 21.33 -8.53
C PHE A 540 3.07 22.09 -9.45
N ASP A 541 3.57 22.73 -10.52
CA ASP A 541 2.70 23.37 -11.52
C ASP A 541 1.71 22.36 -12.13
N GLY A 542 0.44 22.75 -12.23
CA GLY A 542 -0.66 21.87 -12.63
C GLY A 542 -1.24 21.01 -11.49
N SER A 543 -0.44 20.65 -10.48
CA SER A 543 -0.87 19.83 -9.33
C SER A 543 -1.44 20.64 -8.15
N SER A 544 -1.11 21.93 -8.03
CA SER A 544 -1.62 22.80 -6.96
C SER A 544 -1.96 24.21 -7.44
N ARG A 545 -3.21 24.62 -7.24
CA ARG A 545 -3.69 26.00 -7.46
C ARG A 545 -3.04 27.02 -6.52
N VAL A 546 -2.47 26.58 -5.39
CA VAL A 546 -1.82 27.46 -4.41
C VAL A 546 -0.37 27.77 -4.81
N LEU A 547 0.33 26.82 -5.45
CA LEU A 547 1.74 26.95 -5.84
C LEU A 547 1.97 27.50 -7.26
N ALA A 548 0.90 27.54 -8.06
CA ALA A 548 0.88 28.00 -9.45
C ALA A 548 1.39 29.44 -9.66
N ALA A 549 1.59 29.80 -10.93
CA ALA A 549 1.85 31.17 -11.36
C ALA A 549 0.63 31.72 -12.13
N SER A 550 0.05 32.83 -11.66
CA SER A 550 -1.12 33.46 -12.29
C SER A 550 -1.14 34.98 -12.10
N ARG A 551 -1.92 35.67 -12.95
CA ARG A 551 -2.31 37.07 -12.75
C ARG A 551 -3.55 37.20 -11.86
N ARG A 552 -4.40 36.18 -11.80
CA ARG A 552 -5.68 36.18 -11.07
C ARG A 552 -5.69 35.15 -9.95
N TRP A 553 -6.03 35.64 -8.76
CA TRP A 553 -5.97 34.89 -7.52
C TRP A 553 -7.25 35.12 -6.70
N ARG A 554 -7.94 34.04 -6.35
CA ARG A 554 -9.23 34.08 -5.63
C ARG A 554 -9.09 33.39 -4.28
N SER A 555 -9.71 33.93 -3.23
CA SER A 555 -9.66 33.31 -1.89
C SER A 555 -10.20 31.88 -1.92
N ILE A 556 -9.41 30.93 -1.41
CA ILE A 556 -9.84 29.58 -1.02
C ILE A 556 -10.43 29.64 0.40
N THR A 557 -9.77 30.39 1.29
CA THR A 557 -10.20 30.61 2.67
C THR A 557 -10.24 32.11 2.97
N PRO A 558 -11.14 32.59 3.87
CA PRO A 558 -11.38 34.01 4.04
C PRO A 558 -10.17 34.75 4.58
N PHE A 559 -9.94 35.93 4.03
CA PHE A 559 -8.94 36.89 4.49
C PHE A 559 -9.46 37.61 5.73
N LEU A 560 -8.67 37.60 6.81
CA LEU A 560 -8.96 38.34 8.04
C LEU A 560 -7.93 39.45 8.26
N ALA A 561 -8.38 40.60 8.74
CA ALA A 561 -7.50 41.72 9.02
C ALA A 561 -6.55 41.44 10.21
N SER A 562 -5.29 41.86 10.09
CA SER A 562 -4.27 41.65 11.12
C SER A 562 -4.41 42.57 12.35
N GLY A 563 -5.37 43.48 12.31
CA GLY A 563 -5.70 44.49 13.31
C GLY A 563 -6.95 45.25 12.87
N HIS A 564 -7.21 46.41 13.46
CA HIS A 564 -8.37 47.22 13.10
C HIS A 564 -8.37 47.65 11.62
N LEU A 565 -9.47 47.36 10.92
CA LEU A 565 -9.71 47.82 9.55
C LEU A 565 -9.65 49.35 9.48
N LYS A 566 -8.99 49.85 8.43
CA LYS A 566 -8.81 51.29 8.18
C LYS A 566 -9.73 51.75 7.05
N LYS A 567 -9.70 53.05 6.74
CA LYS A 567 -10.27 53.59 5.50
C LYS A 567 -9.81 52.71 4.32
N HIS A 568 -10.72 52.40 3.39
CA HIS A 568 -10.57 51.45 2.28
C HIS A 568 -10.67 49.94 2.62
N GLY A 569 -11.06 49.56 3.85
CA GLY A 569 -11.59 48.22 4.15
C GLY A 569 -10.60 47.06 3.94
N TYR A 570 -11.11 45.86 3.62
CA TYR A 570 -10.27 44.67 3.41
C TYR A 570 -9.37 44.84 2.18
N ALA A 571 -9.89 45.41 1.09
CA ALA A 571 -9.10 45.71 -0.10
C ALA A 571 -7.94 46.71 0.15
N GLY A 572 -8.07 47.59 1.14
CA GLY A 572 -6.99 48.48 1.58
C GLY A 572 -5.92 47.76 2.41
N GLU A 573 -6.34 46.96 3.39
CA GLU A 573 -5.44 46.15 4.23
C GLU A 573 -4.67 45.10 3.40
N LEU A 574 -5.32 44.46 2.43
CA LEU A 574 -4.65 43.49 1.54
C LEU A 574 -3.54 44.14 0.71
N ARG A 575 -3.80 45.30 0.09
CA ARG A 575 -2.77 46.06 -0.65
C ARG A 575 -1.60 46.47 0.25
N ARG A 576 -1.88 46.88 1.50
CA ARG A 576 -0.85 47.20 2.49
C ARG A 576 0.04 45.98 2.80
N LEU A 577 -0.54 44.79 2.94
CA LEU A 577 0.20 43.56 3.20
C LEU A 577 0.99 43.08 1.97
N LEU A 578 0.44 43.18 0.76
CA LEU A 578 1.13 42.87 -0.50
C LEU A 578 2.38 43.75 -0.69
N LYS A 579 2.25 45.07 -0.46
CA LYS A 579 3.39 46.00 -0.52
C LYS A 579 4.39 45.75 0.63
N ARG A 580 3.93 45.48 1.86
CA ARG A 580 4.81 45.17 3.01
C ARG A 580 5.65 43.90 2.80
N ARG A 581 5.14 42.89 2.09
CA ARG A 581 5.86 41.65 1.77
C ARG A 581 6.67 41.71 0.46
N GLY A 582 6.69 42.86 -0.24
CA GLY A 582 7.37 42.99 -1.53
C GLY A 582 6.75 42.22 -2.70
N ILE A 583 5.59 41.59 -2.51
CA ILE A 583 4.92 40.74 -3.52
C ILE A 583 4.43 41.60 -4.70
N ALA A 584 3.95 42.82 -4.41
CA ALA A 584 3.60 43.82 -5.40
C ALA A 584 4.23 45.17 -5.06
N THR A 585 4.91 45.76 -6.04
CA THR A 585 5.44 47.14 -6.02
C THR A 585 4.42 48.12 -6.60
N GLU A 586 3.76 47.72 -7.68
CA GLU A 586 2.70 48.45 -8.38
C GLU A 586 1.35 48.36 -7.63
N ASP A 587 0.36 49.14 -8.07
CA ASP A 587 -1.00 49.01 -7.55
C ASP A 587 -1.75 47.82 -8.15
N VAL A 588 -2.50 47.14 -7.28
CA VAL A 588 -3.15 45.85 -7.57
C VAL A 588 -4.66 46.02 -7.51
N THR A 589 -5.36 45.45 -8.48
CA THR A 589 -6.83 45.40 -8.47
C THR A 589 -7.26 44.37 -7.43
N VAL A 590 -8.08 44.80 -6.47
CA VAL A 590 -8.65 43.94 -5.43
C VAL A 590 -10.15 44.19 -5.38
N LYS A 591 -10.94 43.12 -5.55
CA LYS A 591 -12.40 43.12 -5.48
C LYS A 591 -12.83 42.30 -4.25
N GLU A 592 -13.91 42.70 -3.60
CA GLU A 592 -14.53 41.92 -2.53
C GLU A 592 -15.64 41.03 -3.12
N LEU A 593 -15.70 39.78 -2.65
CA LEU A 593 -16.64 38.75 -3.12
C LEU A 593 -17.62 38.43 -1.99
N SER A 594 -18.90 38.36 -2.32
CA SER A 594 -19.92 37.85 -1.39
C SER A 594 -19.70 36.37 -1.04
N GLU A 595 -19.23 35.59 -2.01
CA GLU A 595 -19.09 34.14 -1.89
C GLU A 595 -18.07 33.51 -2.87
N VAL A 596 -17.63 32.31 -2.52
CA VAL A 596 -16.82 31.41 -3.33
C VAL A 596 -17.52 30.07 -3.49
N SER A 597 -17.29 29.39 -4.62
CA SER A 597 -17.78 28.02 -4.81
C SER A 597 -16.89 27.05 -4.05
N VAL A 598 -17.51 26.10 -3.35
CA VAL A 598 -16.86 24.94 -2.70
C VAL A 598 -17.74 23.73 -2.99
N SER A 599 -17.24 22.72 -3.72
CA SER A 599 -18.04 21.57 -4.16
C SER A 599 -19.35 22.01 -4.87
N GLY A 600 -19.23 22.96 -5.80
CA GLY A 600 -20.36 23.60 -6.50
C GLY A 600 -21.33 24.43 -5.62
N THR A 601 -21.08 24.54 -4.31
CA THR A 601 -21.97 25.22 -3.35
C THR A 601 -21.42 26.59 -2.97
N PRO A 602 -22.22 27.68 -3.00
CA PRO A 602 -21.75 28.99 -2.55
C PRO A 602 -21.46 29.01 -1.05
N ARG A 603 -20.32 29.60 -0.68
CA ARG A 603 -19.84 29.80 0.70
C ARG A 603 -19.41 31.24 0.93
N ARG A 604 -19.89 31.84 2.01
CA ARG A 604 -19.49 33.15 2.51
C ARG A 604 -18.35 33.00 3.51
N ALA A 605 -17.61 34.08 3.80
CA ALA A 605 -16.54 34.07 4.82
C ALA A 605 -17.02 33.49 6.17
N LEU A 606 -18.27 33.78 6.54
CA LEU A 606 -18.91 33.30 7.77
C LEU A 606 -19.05 31.76 7.88
N ASN A 607 -19.04 31.02 6.76
CA ASN A 607 -19.18 29.56 6.78
C ASN A 607 -17.90 28.81 7.18
N PHE A 608 -16.74 29.45 7.07
CA PHE A 608 -15.44 28.86 7.43
C PHE A 608 -15.20 28.96 8.94
N TYR A 609 -14.44 28.04 9.53
CA TYR A 609 -13.97 28.16 10.91
C TYR A 609 -12.77 29.12 10.96
N ARG A 610 -12.95 30.28 11.62
CA ARG A 610 -12.02 31.43 11.56
C ARG A 610 -11.22 31.70 12.85
N PHE A 611 -11.29 30.80 13.83
CA PHE A 611 -10.74 31.02 15.17
C PHE A 611 -9.59 30.07 15.49
N ARG A 612 -8.50 30.60 16.06
CA ARG A 612 -7.36 29.77 16.47
C ARG A 612 -7.67 28.98 17.73
N SER A 613 -7.20 27.73 17.81
CA SER A 613 -7.36 26.90 19.01
C SER A 613 -6.62 27.49 20.23
N ARG A 614 -5.50 28.18 20.01
CA ARG A 614 -4.69 28.82 21.05
C ARG A 614 -4.75 30.35 20.94
N GLY A 615 -5.84 30.94 21.44
CA GLY A 615 -6.06 32.39 21.52
C GLY A 615 -5.08 33.12 22.46
N ARG A 616 -3.81 33.22 22.06
CA ARG A 616 -2.77 34.06 22.70
C ARG A 616 -2.49 35.36 21.93
N GLU A 617 -3.08 35.51 20.75
CA GLU A 617 -3.01 36.69 19.90
C GLU A 617 -4.40 37.30 19.82
N ALA A 618 -4.50 38.64 19.90
CA ALA A 618 -5.77 39.34 19.81
C ALA A 618 -6.34 39.25 18.38
N GLN A 619 -7.50 38.60 18.23
CA GLN A 619 -8.22 38.52 16.96
C GLN A 619 -9.19 39.70 16.86
N HIS A 620 -8.73 40.80 16.24
CA HIS A 620 -9.52 42.03 16.07
C HIS A 620 -10.62 41.92 15.01
N ASP A 621 -10.52 40.95 14.10
CA ASP A 621 -11.50 40.66 13.06
C ASP A 621 -12.00 39.21 13.18
N SER A 622 -13.32 39.07 13.31
CA SER A 622 -14.05 37.80 13.43
C SER A 622 -14.96 37.52 12.23
N GLN A 623 -15.09 38.46 11.29
CA GLN A 623 -15.93 38.35 10.11
C GLN A 623 -15.10 37.80 8.95
N GLY A 624 -14.00 38.49 8.61
CA GLY A 624 -13.25 38.27 7.37
C GLY A 624 -14.02 38.63 6.10
N SER A 625 -13.31 38.65 4.98
CA SER A 625 -13.88 38.83 3.63
C SER A 625 -13.26 37.81 2.65
N LEU A 626 -13.96 37.56 1.54
CA LEU A 626 -13.45 36.75 0.44
C LEU A 626 -13.04 37.72 -0.67
N LEU A 627 -11.84 37.57 -1.22
CA LEU A 627 -11.23 38.58 -2.08
C LEU A 627 -10.77 37.97 -3.41
N GLU A 628 -10.82 38.77 -4.45
CA GLU A 628 -10.19 38.51 -5.75
C GLU A 628 -9.06 39.52 -5.95
N ILE A 629 -7.91 39.04 -6.42
CA ILE A 629 -6.71 39.83 -6.71
C ILE A 629 -6.35 39.67 -8.19
N GLU A 630 -6.20 40.79 -8.89
CA GLU A 630 -5.71 40.82 -10.27
C GLU A 630 -4.44 41.69 -10.35
N PHE A 631 -3.31 41.04 -10.69
CA PHE A 631 -1.99 41.64 -10.76
C PHE A 631 -1.65 42.15 -12.18
N PRO A 632 -0.86 43.24 -12.30
CA PRO A 632 -0.38 43.74 -13.59
C PRO A 632 0.60 42.79 -14.31
N ARG A 633 1.25 41.89 -13.54
CA ARG A 633 2.16 40.85 -14.03
C ARG A 633 1.81 39.49 -13.43
N VAL A 634 2.34 38.40 -14.00
CA VAL A 634 2.20 37.07 -13.42
C VAL A 634 2.94 37.03 -12.08
N VAL A 635 2.28 36.53 -11.03
CA VAL A 635 2.84 36.32 -9.70
C VAL A 635 2.74 34.82 -9.38
N ARG A 636 3.78 34.26 -8.76
CA ARG A 636 3.83 32.86 -8.30
C ARG A 636 3.47 32.76 -6.83
N GLY A 637 2.68 31.75 -6.47
CA GLY A 637 2.30 31.46 -5.09
C GLY A 637 3.41 30.78 -4.27
N PRO A 638 3.14 30.48 -2.98
CA PRO A 638 1.84 30.59 -2.31
C PRO A 638 1.47 32.01 -1.86
N LEU A 639 0.22 32.40 -2.10
CA LEU A 639 -0.36 33.63 -1.55
C LEU A 639 -1.27 33.31 -0.35
N ALA A 640 -0.76 33.52 0.86
CA ALA A 640 -1.51 33.41 2.12
C ALA A 640 -1.30 34.66 2.98
N LEU A 641 -2.35 35.48 3.15
CA LEU A 641 -2.26 36.85 3.69
C LEU A 641 -3.25 37.09 4.84
N GLY A 642 -2.92 38.00 5.76
CA GLY A 642 -3.81 38.41 6.86
C GLY A 642 -3.58 37.64 8.17
N TYR A 643 -4.56 37.73 9.09
CA TYR A 643 -4.53 37.04 10.38
C TYR A 643 -4.57 35.52 10.20
N ALA A 644 -3.79 34.80 11.02
CA ALA A 644 -3.64 33.34 10.98
C ALA A 644 -3.24 32.75 9.61
N SER A 645 -2.67 33.53 8.69
CA SER A 645 -2.34 33.07 7.33
C SER A 645 -1.31 31.94 7.29
N HIS A 646 -0.48 31.80 8.32
CA HIS A 646 0.42 30.66 8.49
C HIS A 646 -0.31 29.33 8.76
N PHE A 647 -1.61 29.33 9.05
CA PHE A 647 -2.37 28.13 9.44
C PHE A 647 -3.51 27.79 8.47
N GLY A 648 -3.64 28.50 7.35
CA GLY A 648 -4.65 28.22 6.33
C GLY A 648 -5.86 29.17 6.28
N LEU A 649 -5.81 30.34 6.92
CA LEU A 649 -6.71 31.46 6.59
C LEU A 649 -6.11 32.38 5.53
N GLY A 650 -6.95 33.15 4.84
CA GLY A 650 -6.54 34.10 3.81
C GLY A 650 -5.69 33.48 2.69
N MET A 651 -5.92 32.20 2.39
CA MET A 651 -5.28 31.51 1.28
C MET A 651 -5.93 31.92 -0.03
N PHE A 652 -5.12 32.12 -1.07
CA PHE A 652 -5.57 32.36 -2.43
C PHE A 652 -5.06 31.26 -3.36
N GLY A 653 -5.91 30.82 -4.27
CA GLY A 653 -5.57 29.92 -5.37
C GLY A 653 -5.66 30.64 -6.70
N SER A 654 -4.92 30.15 -7.69
CA SER A 654 -5.06 30.60 -9.07
C SER A 654 -6.48 30.33 -9.58
N GLU A 655 -7.02 31.31 -10.28
CA GLU A 655 -8.07 31.07 -11.26
C GLU A 655 -7.45 30.34 -12.45
N VAL A 656 -8.03 29.21 -12.86
CA VAL A 656 -7.63 28.49 -14.08
C VAL A 656 -8.36 29.17 -15.24
N GLY A 657 -7.60 29.62 -16.24
CA GLY A 657 -8.10 30.24 -17.46
C GLY A 657 -8.10 29.27 -18.65
#